data_AF-A0A1Y2LYV4-F1
#
_entry.id   AF-A0A1Y2LYV4-F1
#
_cell.length_a   1.000
_cell.length_b   1.000
_cell.length_c   1.000
_cell.angle_alpha   90.00
_cell.angle_beta   90.00
_cell.angle_gamma   90.00
#
_symmetry.space_group_name_H-M   'P 1'
#
loop_
_entity.id
_entity.type
_entity.pdbx_description
1 polymer ?
#
loop_
_entity_poly.entity_id
_entity_poly.type
_entity_poly.pdbx_seq_one_letter_code
_entity_poly.pdbx_strand_id
1 'polypeptide(L)'
;MAPFNKGVSTYHCIQGLYWRDSVGELLAVEGSNSRTLSEAWPRVKDVVRSADASWTRVQLPSGKEIKSLQLTNEIPALLKIKSNFPPSYEKEDLHTLVAEIEHENGQTLGMITSKPKSLASDNFSIWAERFILLETQFQPFNSISDSSTPWAAKNRAICETIAEIFERKLKNLSKDDQWVACGREGFLNRVYGFVDKNLPILLALPAFPCKSPNPNKAGGIMPDLAESIALDVLYGFIKEVNAVYEPGATMWIINDGHVFSDCIGVDDEMIDTYDACMAEIYNQRFPGQNAPVPVMDFKGLKNIFNADSEGFQSLKKVAGKSHKMPHPVKTKMTGDAELCRELMLGIGGADRAYIRSLIEQQEPETLSLYRGQTRFMLEDLADVPSVKSMSGKQKKKTAALVAEEMISRNQGYSNLVELLLPNYVRLSIHAHNNKGPKFAIRLLPKHMVRPIDDLENRLEPVAAYEFQIPTPWHNCMIKVEGDDFVYLARSAVARKALASSKYTGSWVNGPDGSYFHLKRAAGRVPTPPKLSIPTMTVEKVTIFDEKKGAIVVVSPMAEKQNPIVICSPVVGRKNPIVVTNPSDGSRPIVICSPQSRRSAASLWATSLQKVRNPVGSPIVRTKTSIAICSSANEKNDASAAKAPIEPRPFKRVDSHWVRPGEQMQSSRLRSFITSNLSQLRSQAV
;
A
#
# COMPACT_ATOMS: atom_id res chain seq x y z
N MET A 1 16.16 8.01 -2.42
CA MET A 1 14.93 8.59 -1.82
C MET A 1 14.32 9.56 -2.81
N ALA A 2 13.06 9.96 -2.65
CA ALA A 2 12.48 11.03 -3.48
C ALA A 2 13.26 12.36 -3.25
N PRO A 3 13.42 13.24 -4.26
CA PRO A 3 14.23 14.46 -4.13
C PRO A 3 13.83 15.34 -2.94
N PHE A 4 12.53 15.41 -2.65
CA PHE A 4 11.95 16.21 -1.57
C PHE A 4 12.08 15.61 -0.16
N ASN A 5 12.53 14.35 -0.02
CA ASN A 5 12.68 13.70 1.29
C ASN A 5 14.04 14.05 1.93
N LYS A 6 14.22 15.33 2.25
CA LYS A 6 15.28 15.83 3.12
C LYS A 6 14.67 16.50 4.35
N GLY A 7 15.38 16.49 5.48
CA GLY A 7 14.91 17.09 6.72
C GLY A 7 15.88 16.89 7.88
N VAL A 8 15.47 17.32 9.08
CA VAL A 8 16.21 17.12 10.35
C VAL A 8 15.36 16.44 11.43
N SER A 9 14.20 15.89 11.06
CA SER A 9 13.42 14.99 11.91
C SER A 9 14.20 13.70 12.20
N THR A 10 13.79 12.97 13.25
CA THR A 10 14.52 11.80 13.77
C THR A 10 14.92 10.81 12.68
N TYR A 11 14.02 10.50 11.75
CA TYR A 11 14.26 9.65 10.58
C TYR A 11 15.47 10.08 9.75
N HIS A 12 15.61 11.37 9.42
CA HIS A 12 16.66 11.86 8.54
C HIS A 12 18.04 11.80 9.19
N CYS A 13 18.07 11.86 10.52
CA CYS A 13 19.27 11.75 11.35
C CYS A 13 19.65 10.30 11.71
N ILE A 14 18.84 9.28 11.36
CA ILE A 14 19.18 7.87 11.61
C ILE A 14 20.13 7.34 10.52
N GLN A 15 21.28 6.81 10.95
CA GLN A 15 22.22 6.06 10.11
C GLN A 15 21.71 4.63 9.85
N GLY A 16 21.00 4.05 10.81
CA GLY A 16 20.33 2.77 10.68
C GLY A 16 19.94 2.17 12.02
N LEU A 17 19.04 1.20 11.95
CA LEU A 17 18.77 0.25 13.01
C LEU A 17 19.67 -0.97 12.79
N TYR A 18 20.19 -1.57 13.85
CA TYR A 18 21.00 -2.77 13.76
C TYR A 18 20.69 -3.77 14.87
N TRP A 19 20.94 -5.04 14.58
CA TRP A 19 21.06 -6.10 15.58
C TRP A 19 22.52 -6.51 15.68
N ARG A 20 23.02 -6.70 16.90
CA ARG A 20 24.33 -7.30 17.16
C ARG A 20 24.25 -8.41 18.21
N ASP A 21 25.22 -9.31 18.21
CA ASP A 21 25.40 -10.29 19.27
C ASP A 21 26.20 -9.72 20.47
N SER A 22 26.48 -10.58 21.45
CA SER A 22 27.23 -10.25 22.67
C SER A 22 28.73 -10.01 22.44
N VAL A 23 29.31 -10.49 21.33
CA VAL A 23 30.69 -10.16 20.91
C VAL A 23 30.73 -8.96 19.94
N GLY A 24 29.58 -8.38 19.63
CA GLY A 24 29.43 -7.19 18.80
C GLY A 24 29.53 -7.44 17.30
N GLU A 25 29.39 -8.69 16.84
CA GLU A 25 29.17 -8.93 15.41
C GLU A 25 27.78 -8.48 14.99
N LEU A 26 27.70 -7.96 13.77
CA LEU A 26 26.49 -7.42 13.18
C LEU A 26 25.63 -8.56 12.64
N LEU A 27 24.41 -8.70 13.15
CA LEU A 27 23.46 -9.75 12.76
C LEU A 27 22.53 -9.28 11.64
N ALA A 28 22.10 -8.01 11.67
CA ALA A 28 21.30 -7.39 10.63
C ALA A 28 21.39 -5.86 10.71
N VAL A 29 21.08 -5.18 9.59
CA VAL A 29 20.98 -3.72 9.50
C VAL A 29 19.79 -3.32 8.63
N GLU A 30 19.01 -2.34 9.06
CA GLU A 30 17.88 -1.77 8.30
C GLU A 30 17.91 -0.24 8.27
N GLY A 31 17.22 0.34 7.28
CA GLY A 31 17.11 1.78 7.06
C GLY A 31 17.95 2.31 5.89
N SER A 32 17.68 3.56 5.50
CA SER A 32 18.15 4.14 4.23
C SER A 32 19.68 4.21 4.03
N ASN A 33 20.45 4.24 5.13
CA ASN A 33 21.92 4.26 5.12
C ASN A 33 22.55 2.91 5.54
N SER A 34 21.78 1.81 5.58
CA SER A 34 22.21 0.49 6.08
C SER A 34 23.55 0.00 5.52
N ARG A 35 23.78 0.13 4.20
CA ARG A 35 25.08 -0.18 3.58
C ARG A 35 26.24 0.63 4.16
N THR A 36 26.05 1.94 4.31
CA THR A 36 27.07 2.84 4.88
C THR A 36 27.33 2.50 6.36
N LEU A 37 26.29 2.13 7.10
CA LEU A 37 26.43 1.66 8.49
C LEU A 37 27.20 0.33 8.55
N SER A 38 26.93 -0.64 7.67
CA SER A 38 27.72 -1.88 7.57
C SER A 38 29.19 -1.61 7.21
N GLU A 39 29.47 -0.69 6.28
CA GLU A 39 30.82 -0.23 5.94
C GLU A 39 31.53 0.45 7.14
N ALA A 40 30.77 1.15 7.99
CA ALA A 40 31.27 1.83 9.19
C ALA A 40 31.42 0.92 10.42
N TRP A 41 30.69 -0.21 10.46
CA TRP A 41 30.49 -1.00 11.67
C TRP A 41 31.77 -1.44 12.40
N PRO A 42 32.86 -1.88 11.74
CA PRO A 42 34.08 -2.27 12.45
C PRO A 42 34.61 -1.18 13.40
N ARG A 43 34.63 0.08 12.94
CA ARG A 43 35.06 1.23 13.78
C ARG A 43 34.06 1.59 14.86
N VAL A 44 32.76 1.44 14.59
CA VAL A 44 31.71 1.66 15.60
C VAL A 44 31.82 0.60 16.70
N LYS A 45 31.97 -0.67 16.33
CA LYS A 45 32.13 -1.82 17.22
C LYS A 45 33.30 -1.65 18.17
N ASP A 46 34.46 -1.19 17.68
CA ASP A 46 35.62 -0.89 18.51
C ASP A 46 35.31 0.14 19.61
N VAL A 47 34.53 1.18 19.30
CA VAL A 47 34.11 2.21 20.27
C VAL A 47 33.03 1.68 21.22
N VAL A 48 32.02 0.98 20.70
CA VAL A 48 30.92 0.35 21.47
C VAL A 48 31.44 -0.68 22.47
N ARG A 49 32.50 -1.42 22.12
CA ARG A 49 33.15 -2.42 22.96
C ARG A 49 34.34 -1.92 23.78
N SER A 50 34.73 -0.65 23.65
CA SER A 50 35.87 -0.10 24.40
C SER A 50 35.61 -0.13 25.91
N ALA A 51 36.64 -0.47 26.69
CA ALA A 51 36.58 -0.38 28.15
C ALA A 51 36.39 1.07 28.64
N ASP A 52 36.82 2.05 27.83
CA ASP A 52 36.69 3.49 28.11
C ASP A 52 35.33 4.06 27.66
N ALA A 53 34.41 3.23 27.16
CA ALA A 53 33.11 3.66 26.65
C ALA A 53 32.20 4.18 27.78
N SER A 54 32.02 5.50 27.86
CA SER A 54 31.17 6.16 28.84
C SER A 54 29.68 6.06 28.47
N TRP A 55 29.06 4.93 28.83
CA TRP A 55 27.63 4.67 28.60
C TRP A 55 26.75 5.38 29.63
N THR A 56 25.91 6.30 29.15
CA THR A 56 24.73 6.77 29.89
C THR A 56 23.64 5.70 29.90
N ARG A 57 22.82 5.64 30.94
CA ARG A 57 21.84 4.57 31.16
C ARG A 57 20.49 5.14 31.58
N VAL A 58 19.41 4.62 31.01
CA VAL A 58 18.04 4.95 31.37
C VAL A 58 17.28 3.67 31.65
N GLN A 59 16.88 3.50 32.90
CA GLN A 59 16.07 2.38 33.35
C GLN A 59 14.59 2.63 33.03
N LEU A 60 13.96 1.66 32.38
CA LEU A 60 12.56 1.72 31.97
C LEU A 60 11.64 1.06 33.00
N PRO A 61 10.35 1.43 33.09
CA PRO A 61 9.39 0.78 33.99
C PRO A 61 9.23 -0.74 33.78
N SER A 62 9.57 -1.25 32.60
CA SER A 62 9.60 -2.69 32.27
C SER A 62 10.80 -3.45 32.86
N GLY A 63 11.74 -2.77 33.53
CA GLY A 63 13.00 -3.35 33.98
C GLY A 63 14.07 -3.48 32.89
N LYS A 64 13.76 -3.09 31.65
CA LYS A 64 14.75 -2.98 30.57
C LYS A 64 15.58 -1.70 30.72
N GLU A 65 16.83 -1.74 30.28
CA GLU A 65 17.72 -0.57 30.23
C GLU A 65 17.96 -0.14 28.78
N ILE A 66 17.85 1.16 28.51
CA ILE A 66 18.41 1.78 27.30
C ILE A 66 19.77 2.38 27.66
N LYS A 67 20.80 1.96 26.94
CA LYS A 67 22.18 2.44 27.06
C LYS A 67 22.42 3.45 25.93
N SER A 68 23.12 4.56 26.19
CA SER A 68 23.49 5.52 25.12
C SER A 68 24.93 6.02 25.26
N LEU A 69 25.64 6.03 24.14
CA LEU A 69 27.06 6.38 24.02
C LEU A 69 27.25 7.44 22.92
N GLN A 70 27.97 8.52 23.24
CA GLN A 70 28.37 9.50 22.24
C GLN A 70 29.66 9.06 21.55
N LEU A 71 29.66 9.07 20.21
CA LEU A 71 30.89 8.89 19.43
C LEU A 71 31.64 10.22 19.40
N THR A 72 32.80 10.26 20.07
CA THR A 72 33.68 11.44 20.13
C THR A 72 34.62 11.55 18.94
N ASN A 73 35.04 10.42 18.37
CA ASN A 73 35.86 10.36 17.16
C ASN A 73 34.97 10.38 15.92
N GLU A 74 35.33 11.22 14.94
CA GLU A 74 34.62 11.27 13.66
C GLU A 74 34.86 9.98 12.85
N ILE A 75 33.77 9.39 12.34
CA ILE A 75 33.82 8.23 11.44
C ILE A 75 33.41 8.72 10.04
N PRO A 76 34.35 8.88 9.08
CA PRO A 76 34.07 9.54 7.79
C PRO A 76 32.93 8.92 6.98
N ALA A 77 32.69 7.61 7.11
CA ALA A 77 31.57 6.94 6.46
C ALA A 77 30.21 7.50 6.91
N LEU A 78 30.06 7.84 8.20
CA LEU A 78 28.82 8.36 8.78
C LEU A 78 28.51 9.80 8.32
N LEU A 79 29.51 10.57 7.85
CA LEU A 79 29.30 11.93 7.34
C LEU A 79 28.39 11.99 6.11
N LYS A 80 28.25 10.87 5.36
CA LYS A 80 27.37 10.78 4.18
C LYS A 80 25.91 11.15 4.50
N ILE A 81 25.47 10.98 5.76
CA ILE A 81 24.11 11.34 6.20
C ILE A 81 23.77 12.81 6.01
N LYS A 82 24.77 13.71 5.94
CA LYS A 82 24.56 15.14 5.67
C LYS A 82 23.75 15.37 4.39
N SER A 83 23.84 14.47 3.42
CA SER A 83 23.03 14.50 2.19
C SER A 83 21.50 14.40 2.42
N ASN A 84 21.05 13.87 3.57
CA ASN A 84 19.64 13.82 3.97
C ASN A 84 19.13 15.18 4.51
N PHE A 85 19.99 16.14 4.80
CA PHE A 85 19.62 17.41 5.42
C PHE A 85 19.36 18.49 4.37
N PRO A 86 18.48 19.47 4.63
CA PRO A 86 18.35 20.62 3.73
C PRO A 86 19.61 21.51 3.83
N PRO A 87 19.92 22.32 2.78
CA PRO A 87 21.21 23.01 2.63
C PRO A 87 21.68 23.88 3.81
N SER A 88 20.76 24.32 4.67
CA SER A 88 21.07 25.07 5.90
C SER A 88 21.88 24.26 6.92
N TYR A 89 21.68 22.94 6.99
CA TYR A 89 22.32 22.06 7.99
C TYR A 89 23.40 21.15 7.40
N GLU A 90 23.51 21.02 6.07
CA GLU A 90 24.49 20.12 5.42
C GLU A 90 25.96 20.39 5.82
N LYS A 91 26.27 21.63 6.23
CA LYS A 91 27.62 22.07 6.61
C LYS A 91 27.93 21.94 8.11
N GLU A 92 26.95 21.70 8.97
CA GLU A 92 27.19 21.66 10.42
C GLU A 92 28.01 20.43 10.87
N ASP A 93 28.71 20.57 11.99
CA ASP A 93 29.29 19.43 12.72
C ASP A 93 28.17 18.46 13.14
N LEU A 94 28.50 17.17 13.25
CA LEU A 94 27.54 16.16 13.69
C LEU A 94 27.75 15.78 15.16
N HIS A 95 26.65 15.72 15.91
CA HIS A 95 26.59 15.00 17.18
C HIS A 95 26.08 13.59 16.89
N THR A 96 26.93 12.57 17.09
CA THR A 96 26.59 11.17 16.81
C THR A 96 26.43 10.36 18.10
N LEU A 97 25.28 9.72 18.23
CA LEU A 97 24.88 8.88 19.35
C LEU A 97 24.62 7.45 18.88
N VAL A 98 25.07 6.49 19.69
CA VAL A 98 24.63 5.10 19.66
C VAL A 98 23.64 4.92 20.82
N ALA A 99 22.49 4.30 20.54
CA ALA A 99 21.52 3.92 21.56
C ALA A 99 21.17 2.43 21.42
N GLU A 100 21.20 1.68 22.52
CA GLU A 100 21.08 0.22 22.54
C GLU A 100 20.13 -0.28 23.62
N ILE A 101 19.40 -1.35 23.31
CA ILE A 101 18.57 -2.12 24.24
C ILE A 101 18.91 -3.61 24.11
N GLU A 102 19.16 -4.25 25.25
CA GLU A 102 19.56 -5.66 25.33
C GLU A 102 18.35 -6.55 25.55
N HIS A 103 18.30 -7.70 24.88
CA HIS A 103 17.20 -8.66 24.92
C HIS A 103 17.59 -9.93 25.69
N GLU A 104 16.59 -10.68 26.17
CA GLU A 104 16.80 -11.88 27.03
C GLU A 104 17.65 -12.99 26.37
N ASN A 105 17.77 -12.99 25.04
CA ASN A 105 18.63 -13.90 24.27
C ASN A 105 20.10 -13.43 24.16
N GLY A 106 20.49 -12.35 24.83
CA GLY A 106 21.83 -11.75 24.76
C GLY A 106 22.13 -11.00 23.46
N GLN A 107 21.14 -10.85 22.57
CA GLN A 107 21.26 -9.98 21.39
C GLN A 107 20.90 -8.54 21.77
N THR A 108 21.49 -7.58 21.07
CA THR A 108 21.26 -6.15 21.29
C THR A 108 20.67 -5.53 20.03
N LEU A 109 19.50 -4.91 20.18
CA LEU A 109 18.93 -4.00 19.19
C LEU A 109 19.54 -2.62 19.44
N GLY A 110 20.06 -1.99 18.40
CA GLY A 110 20.66 -0.68 18.49
C GLY A 110 20.29 0.23 17.33
N MET A 111 20.59 1.50 17.51
CA MET A 111 20.38 2.56 16.54
C MET A 111 21.52 3.55 16.62
N ILE A 112 21.96 4.06 15.48
CA ILE A 112 22.92 5.17 15.42
C ILE A 112 22.23 6.38 14.83
N THR A 113 22.29 7.52 15.52
CA THR A 113 21.82 8.81 15.00
C THR A 113 22.96 9.80 14.93
N SER A 114 22.98 10.60 13.87
CA SER A 114 23.93 11.69 13.65
C SER A 114 23.13 12.94 13.34
N LYS A 115 23.04 13.87 14.28
CA LYS A 115 22.27 15.11 14.19
C LYS A 115 23.19 16.30 13.91
N PRO A 116 22.72 17.37 13.24
CA PRO A 116 23.39 18.68 13.30
C PRO A 116 23.61 19.09 14.76
N LYS A 117 24.80 19.60 15.09
CA LYS A 117 25.19 19.90 16.48
C LYS A 117 24.29 20.95 17.14
N SER A 118 23.69 21.85 16.37
CA SER A 118 22.66 22.78 16.84
C SER A 118 21.38 22.11 17.38
N LEU A 119 21.10 20.87 16.99
CA LEU A 119 19.89 20.09 17.33
C LEU A 119 20.19 18.91 18.27
N ALA A 120 21.41 18.81 18.79
CA ALA A 120 21.88 17.65 19.57
C ALA A 120 21.06 17.40 20.86
N SER A 121 20.61 18.47 21.53
CA SER A 121 19.91 18.43 22.82
C SER A 121 18.39 18.51 22.72
N ASP A 122 17.80 18.15 21.58
CA ASP A 122 16.34 18.15 21.42
C ASP A 122 15.67 17.00 22.20
N ASN A 123 14.87 17.38 23.20
CA ASN A 123 14.09 16.46 24.03
C ASN A 123 13.09 15.62 23.22
N PHE A 124 12.51 16.17 22.16
CA PHE A 124 11.58 15.42 21.31
C PHE A 124 12.30 14.29 20.60
N SER A 125 13.45 14.58 19.98
CA SER A 125 14.27 13.58 19.30
C SER A 125 14.74 12.47 20.25
N ILE A 126 15.10 12.79 21.49
CA ILE A 126 15.46 11.77 22.51
C ILE A 126 14.27 10.87 22.84
N TRP A 127 13.05 11.41 22.93
CA TRP A 127 11.84 10.60 23.10
C TRP A 127 11.56 9.73 21.87
N ALA A 128 11.65 10.31 20.67
CA ALA A 128 11.40 9.65 19.40
C ALA A 128 12.37 8.48 19.16
N GLU A 129 13.65 8.65 19.49
CA GLU A 129 14.66 7.60 19.39
C GLU A 129 14.34 6.40 20.28
N ARG A 130 13.89 6.65 21.52
CA ARG A 130 13.48 5.60 22.45
C ARG A 130 12.18 4.92 22.01
N PHE A 131 11.22 5.69 21.49
CA PHE A 131 9.98 5.16 20.92
C PHE A 131 10.28 4.20 19.76
N ILE A 132 11.18 4.57 18.83
CA ILE A 132 11.59 3.71 17.72
C ILE A 132 12.25 2.42 18.23
N LEU A 133 13.19 2.50 19.16
CA LEU A 133 13.86 1.31 19.73
C LEU A 133 12.91 0.36 20.47
N LEU A 134 11.80 0.86 21.02
CA LEU A 134 10.83 0.06 21.78
C LEU A 134 9.70 -0.51 20.92
N GLU A 135 9.29 0.20 19.87
CA GLU A 135 8.13 -0.15 19.04
C GLU A 135 8.50 -0.69 17.64
N THR A 136 9.77 -0.65 17.24
CA THR A 136 10.21 -1.24 15.98
C THR A 136 10.09 -2.77 16.01
N GLN A 137 9.47 -3.33 14.98
CA GLN A 137 9.37 -4.77 14.76
C GLN A 137 10.55 -5.29 13.94
N PHE A 138 11.75 -4.72 14.18
CA PHE A 138 12.97 -5.16 13.50
C PHE A 138 13.46 -6.49 14.09
N GLN A 139 13.68 -7.46 13.21
CA GLN A 139 14.20 -8.80 13.50
C GLN A 139 15.49 -9.06 12.71
N PRO A 140 16.46 -9.79 13.28
CA PRO A 140 17.68 -10.18 12.59
C PRO A 140 17.40 -11.33 11.59
N PHE A 141 16.86 -10.95 10.44
CA PHE A 141 16.55 -11.85 9.34
C PHE A 141 17.77 -12.05 8.42
N ASN A 142 17.97 -13.30 8.01
CA ASN A 142 18.97 -13.66 7.01
C ASN A 142 18.47 -13.29 5.61
N SER A 143 19.38 -12.91 4.72
CA SER A 143 19.12 -12.86 3.28
C SER A 143 18.99 -14.27 2.70
N ILE A 144 18.33 -14.37 1.54
CA ILE A 144 18.29 -15.60 0.75
C ILE A 144 19.72 -15.97 0.32
N SER A 145 20.07 -17.26 0.32
CA SER A 145 21.40 -17.74 -0.06
C SER A 145 21.31 -18.97 -0.95
N ASP A 146 22.36 -19.23 -1.73
CA ASP A 146 22.47 -20.39 -2.62
C ASP A 146 22.84 -21.70 -1.91
N SER A 147 22.75 -21.74 -0.58
CA SER A 147 23.04 -22.93 0.24
C SER A 147 22.32 -24.17 -0.30
N SER A 148 23.07 -25.24 -0.56
CA SER A 148 22.55 -26.50 -1.09
C SER A 148 21.90 -27.40 -0.03
N THR A 149 21.79 -26.94 1.23
CA THR A 149 21.19 -27.75 2.29
C THR A 149 19.69 -27.98 2.04
N PRO A 150 19.13 -29.16 2.40
CA PRO A 150 17.74 -29.49 2.09
C PRO A 150 16.71 -28.49 2.64
N TRP A 151 16.94 -27.92 3.83
CA TRP A 151 16.05 -26.91 4.39
C TRP A 151 16.14 -25.58 3.63
N ALA A 152 17.33 -25.13 3.24
CA ALA A 152 17.51 -23.89 2.50
C ALA A 152 16.86 -23.99 1.12
N ALA A 153 17.05 -25.12 0.43
CA ALA A 153 16.37 -25.40 -0.84
C ALA A 153 14.83 -25.40 -0.71
N LYS A 154 14.28 -26.02 0.36
CA LYS A 154 12.84 -25.98 0.66
C LYS A 154 12.35 -24.55 0.92
N ASN A 155 13.07 -23.79 1.74
CA ASN A 155 12.70 -22.41 2.09
C ASN A 155 12.73 -21.50 0.85
N ARG A 156 13.72 -21.64 -0.04
CA ARG A 156 13.75 -20.96 -1.33
C ARG A 156 12.52 -21.31 -2.17
N ALA A 157 12.20 -22.60 -2.34
CA ALA A 157 11.04 -23.03 -3.11
C ALA A 157 9.70 -22.45 -2.59
N ILE A 158 9.52 -22.37 -1.26
CA ILE A 158 8.37 -21.69 -0.65
C ILE A 158 8.33 -20.20 -1.04
N CYS A 159 9.46 -19.49 -0.93
CA CYS A 159 9.53 -18.07 -1.31
C CYS A 159 9.22 -17.84 -2.80
N GLU A 160 9.72 -18.71 -3.68
CA GLU A 160 9.45 -18.68 -5.11
C GLU A 160 7.95 -18.82 -5.41
N THR A 161 7.28 -19.82 -4.83
CA THR A 161 5.83 -20.00 -5.00
C THR A 161 5.03 -18.82 -4.44
N ILE A 162 5.46 -18.22 -3.33
CA ILE A 162 4.80 -17.02 -2.78
C ILE A 162 4.97 -15.80 -3.70
N ALA A 163 6.14 -15.63 -4.33
CA ALA A 163 6.36 -14.60 -5.34
C ALA A 163 5.47 -14.82 -6.58
N GLU A 164 5.33 -16.06 -7.06
CA GLU A 164 4.41 -16.40 -8.17
C GLU A 164 2.93 -16.12 -7.83
N ILE A 165 2.49 -16.44 -6.61
CA ILE A 165 1.14 -16.10 -6.12
C ILE A 165 0.95 -14.57 -6.12
N PHE A 166 1.96 -13.81 -5.63
CA PHE A 166 1.92 -12.35 -5.63
C PHE A 166 1.84 -11.77 -7.05
N GLU A 167 2.69 -12.23 -7.97
CA GLU A 167 2.71 -11.78 -9.37
C GLU A 167 1.38 -12.00 -10.08
N ARG A 168 0.78 -13.19 -9.89
CA ARG A 168 -0.49 -13.57 -10.52
C ARG A 168 -1.70 -12.86 -9.92
N LYS A 169 -1.78 -12.72 -8.59
CA LYS A 169 -2.99 -12.20 -7.91
C LYS A 169 -2.95 -10.71 -7.62
N LEU A 170 -1.85 -10.19 -7.09
CA LEU A 170 -1.79 -8.83 -6.56
C LEU A 170 -0.96 -7.87 -7.42
N LYS A 171 0.17 -8.28 -8.01
CA LYS A 171 1.12 -7.33 -8.62
C LYS A 171 0.44 -6.45 -9.68
N ASN A 172 0.59 -5.14 -9.50
CA ASN A 172 0.22 -4.16 -10.50
C ASN A 172 1.45 -3.75 -11.32
N LEU A 173 1.23 -3.39 -12.58
CA LEU A 173 2.29 -2.97 -13.50
C LEU A 173 2.51 -1.47 -13.39
N SER A 174 3.75 -1.01 -13.61
CA SER A 174 4.05 0.38 -13.96
C SER A 174 4.66 0.48 -15.36
N LYS A 175 4.82 1.71 -15.86
CA LYS A 175 5.47 2.01 -17.15
C LYS A 175 6.97 1.67 -17.15
N ASP A 176 7.58 1.67 -15.97
CA ASP A 176 9.01 1.55 -15.69
C ASP A 176 9.33 0.35 -14.76
N ASP A 177 8.49 -0.68 -14.79
CA ASP A 177 8.49 -1.81 -13.86
C ASP A 177 9.84 -2.56 -13.83
N GLN A 178 10.48 -2.55 -12.66
CA GLN A 178 11.78 -3.17 -12.36
C GLN A 178 11.63 -4.49 -11.58
N TRP A 179 10.43 -5.08 -11.53
CA TRP A 179 10.20 -6.35 -10.83
C TRP A 179 11.16 -7.45 -11.30
N VAL A 180 11.25 -7.65 -12.62
CA VAL A 180 12.13 -8.66 -13.22
C VAL A 180 13.61 -8.30 -13.05
N ALA A 181 13.95 -7.02 -13.02
CA ALA A 181 15.35 -6.56 -12.98
C ALA A 181 16.00 -6.66 -11.60
N CYS A 182 15.22 -6.48 -10.52
CA CYS A 182 15.70 -6.57 -9.13
C CYS A 182 14.57 -6.64 -8.08
N GLY A 183 13.37 -6.14 -8.41
CA GLY A 183 12.27 -6.06 -7.44
C GLY A 183 11.83 -7.41 -6.87
N ARG A 184 11.82 -8.45 -7.70
CA ARG A 184 11.48 -9.82 -7.32
C ARG A 184 12.49 -10.39 -6.31
N GLU A 185 13.78 -10.13 -6.51
CA GLU A 185 14.84 -10.53 -5.58
C GLU A 185 14.69 -9.82 -4.22
N GLY A 186 14.35 -8.52 -4.23
CA GLY A 186 14.04 -7.77 -3.01
C GLY A 186 12.81 -8.33 -2.28
N PHE A 187 11.77 -8.73 -3.00
CA PHE A 187 10.58 -9.39 -2.44
C PHE A 187 10.93 -10.76 -1.84
N LEU A 188 11.67 -11.60 -2.57
CA LEU A 188 12.11 -12.92 -2.11
C LEU A 188 12.93 -12.83 -0.83
N ASN A 189 13.92 -11.93 -0.75
CA ASN A 189 14.71 -11.69 0.45
C ASN A 189 13.82 -11.30 1.65
N ARG A 190 12.83 -10.44 1.41
CA ARG A 190 11.91 -9.96 2.45
C ARG A 190 10.98 -11.06 2.96
N VAL A 191 10.54 -11.97 2.10
CA VAL A 191 9.75 -13.16 2.50
C VAL A 191 10.64 -14.22 3.16
N TYR A 192 11.85 -14.45 2.65
CA TYR A 192 12.79 -15.47 3.14
C TYR A 192 13.12 -15.27 4.61
N GLY A 193 13.28 -14.04 5.08
CA GLY A 193 13.52 -13.75 6.50
C GLY A 193 12.48 -14.34 7.46
N PHE A 194 11.20 -14.36 7.06
CA PHE A 194 10.14 -15.02 7.84
C PHE A 194 10.20 -16.55 7.70
N VAL A 195 10.36 -17.06 6.47
CA VAL A 195 10.39 -18.50 6.16
C VAL A 195 11.57 -19.21 6.83
N ASP A 196 12.76 -18.58 6.86
CA ASP A 196 13.97 -19.08 7.53
C ASP A 196 13.79 -19.20 9.06
N LYS A 197 12.95 -18.35 9.65
CA LYS A 197 12.61 -18.37 11.08
C LYS A 197 11.32 -19.13 11.41
N ASN A 198 10.65 -19.72 10.42
CA ASN A 198 9.32 -20.33 10.54
C ASN A 198 8.28 -19.39 11.18
N LEU A 199 8.35 -18.10 10.85
CA LEU A 199 7.46 -17.04 11.34
C LEU A 199 6.36 -16.71 10.33
N PRO A 200 5.15 -16.30 10.76
CA PRO A 200 4.12 -15.76 9.87
C PRO A 200 4.63 -14.57 9.06
N ILE A 201 4.36 -14.54 7.76
CA ILE A 201 4.80 -13.44 6.88
C ILE A 201 3.90 -12.21 7.11
N LEU A 202 4.50 -11.07 7.42
CA LEU A 202 3.77 -9.84 7.71
C LEU A 202 3.81 -8.89 6.51
N LEU A 203 2.63 -8.53 5.99
CA LEU A 203 2.47 -7.59 4.88
C LEU A 203 1.82 -6.30 5.38
N ALA A 204 2.33 -5.14 4.96
CA ALA A 204 1.80 -3.82 5.33
C ALA A 204 1.20 -3.13 4.10
N LEU A 205 -0.09 -2.81 4.15
CA LEU A 205 -0.82 -2.12 3.08
C LEU A 205 -1.46 -0.82 3.60
N PRO A 206 -0.79 0.34 3.46
CA PRO A 206 -1.42 1.65 3.57
C PRO A 206 -2.54 1.82 2.53
N ALA A 207 -3.79 1.84 2.98
CA ALA A 207 -4.97 1.91 2.13
C ALA A 207 -6.26 2.15 2.95
N PHE A 208 -7.37 2.40 2.24
CA PHE A 208 -8.72 2.53 2.80
C PHE A 208 -8.87 3.64 3.87
N PRO A 209 -8.48 4.90 3.59
CA PRO A 209 -8.58 6.00 4.56
C PRO A 209 -10.03 6.31 4.97
N CYS A 210 -10.85 6.66 3.98
CA CYS A 210 -12.29 6.91 4.06
C CYS A 210 -12.81 7.11 2.62
N LYS A 211 -14.13 7.07 2.39
CA LYS A 211 -14.69 7.55 1.10
C LYS A 211 -14.35 9.02 0.84
N SER A 212 -14.20 9.38 -0.43
CA SER A 212 -14.16 10.78 -0.89
C SER A 212 -15.40 11.54 -0.40
N PRO A 213 -15.25 12.75 0.16
CA PRO A 213 -16.40 13.59 0.54
C PRO A 213 -17.10 14.20 -0.68
N ASN A 214 -16.55 14.07 -1.89
CA ASN A 214 -17.19 14.57 -3.10
C ASN A 214 -18.29 13.59 -3.59
N PRO A 215 -19.57 13.98 -3.55
CA PRO A 215 -20.69 13.12 -3.97
C PRO A 215 -20.75 12.84 -5.48
N ASN A 216 -19.88 13.47 -6.27
CA ASN A 216 -19.65 13.18 -7.69
C ASN A 216 -18.57 12.12 -7.93
N LYS A 217 -17.79 11.76 -6.90
CA LYS A 217 -16.77 10.72 -6.93
C LYS A 217 -17.28 9.42 -6.29
N ALA A 218 -17.62 9.46 -5.00
CA ALA A 218 -18.15 8.31 -4.27
C ALA A 218 -19.69 8.20 -4.39
N GLY A 219 -20.21 6.99 -4.18
CA GLY A 219 -21.66 6.73 -4.14
C GLY A 219 -22.31 7.11 -2.80
N GLY A 220 -21.56 6.97 -1.71
CA GLY A 220 -21.90 7.37 -0.34
C GLY A 220 -20.63 7.61 0.49
N ILE A 221 -20.77 7.74 1.80
CA ILE A 221 -19.65 8.00 2.74
C ILE A 221 -19.08 6.74 3.42
N MET A 222 -19.79 5.62 3.35
CA MET A 222 -19.41 4.33 3.93
C MET A 222 -18.75 3.43 2.87
N PRO A 223 -18.01 2.37 3.26
CA PRO A 223 -17.56 1.34 2.34
C PRO A 223 -18.72 0.77 1.51
N ASP A 224 -18.48 0.48 0.23
CA ASP A 224 -19.48 -0.06 -0.68
C ASP A 224 -18.98 -1.35 -1.37
N LEU A 225 -19.66 -1.81 -2.42
CA LEU A 225 -19.26 -3.01 -3.15
C LEU A 225 -17.79 -2.98 -3.63
N ALA A 226 -17.22 -1.78 -3.88
CA ALA A 226 -15.83 -1.63 -4.29
C ALA A 226 -14.84 -2.07 -3.21
N GLU A 227 -15.07 -1.69 -1.95
CA GLU A 227 -14.28 -2.13 -0.81
C GLU A 227 -14.44 -3.63 -0.53
N SER A 228 -15.67 -4.15 -0.59
CA SER A 228 -15.97 -5.58 -0.45
C SER A 228 -15.17 -6.45 -1.43
N ILE A 229 -15.18 -6.11 -2.73
CA ILE A 229 -14.41 -6.84 -3.75
C ILE A 229 -12.91 -6.75 -3.49
N ALA A 230 -12.43 -5.62 -2.94
CA ALA A 230 -11.02 -5.47 -2.60
C ALA A 230 -10.60 -6.36 -1.41
N LEU A 231 -11.48 -6.52 -0.41
CA LEU A 231 -11.26 -7.46 0.70
C LEU A 231 -11.23 -8.92 0.19
N ASP A 232 -12.12 -9.30 -0.73
CA ASP A 232 -12.11 -10.63 -1.36
C ASP A 232 -10.78 -10.95 -2.08
N VAL A 233 -10.21 -9.96 -2.80
CA VAL A 233 -8.92 -10.11 -3.49
C VAL A 233 -7.76 -10.27 -2.50
N LEU A 234 -7.72 -9.45 -1.45
CA LEU A 234 -6.66 -9.50 -0.44
C LEU A 234 -6.74 -10.79 0.40
N TYR A 235 -7.93 -11.18 0.84
CA TYR A 235 -8.19 -12.44 1.55
C TYR A 235 -7.83 -13.65 0.67
N GLY A 236 -8.28 -13.63 -0.59
CA GLY A 236 -8.00 -14.68 -1.57
C GLY A 236 -6.51 -14.83 -1.94
N PHE A 237 -5.70 -13.78 -1.77
CA PHE A 237 -4.24 -13.87 -1.88
C PHE A 237 -3.64 -14.59 -0.66
N ILE A 238 -3.91 -14.12 0.56
CA ILE A 238 -3.33 -14.70 1.78
C ILE A 238 -3.77 -16.16 1.97
N LYS A 239 -5.02 -16.50 1.66
CA LYS A 239 -5.51 -17.88 1.72
C LYS A 239 -4.71 -18.84 0.83
N GLU A 240 -4.18 -18.37 -0.30
CA GLU A 240 -3.32 -19.19 -1.16
C GLU A 240 -1.88 -19.28 -0.63
N VAL A 241 -1.36 -18.21 -0.01
CA VAL A 241 -0.07 -18.24 0.71
C VAL A 241 -0.11 -19.23 1.89
N ASN A 242 -1.18 -19.20 2.70
CA ASN A 242 -1.35 -20.10 3.84
C ASN A 242 -1.53 -21.58 3.42
N ALA A 243 -1.84 -21.86 2.15
CA ALA A 243 -1.91 -23.21 1.62
C ALA A 243 -0.53 -23.78 1.24
N VAL A 244 0.49 -22.92 1.08
CA VAL A 244 1.88 -23.33 0.72
C VAL A 244 2.88 -23.14 1.86
N TYR A 245 2.55 -22.32 2.86
CA TYR A 245 3.41 -22.03 4.00
C TYR A 245 2.60 -22.11 5.31
N GLU A 246 2.97 -23.04 6.19
CA GLU A 246 2.17 -23.45 7.36
C GLU A 246 2.01 -22.37 8.44
N PRO A 247 3.05 -21.59 8.82
CA PRO A 247 2.88 -20.41 9.68
C PRO A 247 2.02 -19.30 9.05
N GLY A 248 1.79 -19.38 7.74
CA GLY A 248 0.91 -18.48 6.99
C GLY A 248 1.43 -17.04 6.87
N ALA A 249 0.50 -16.15 6.58
CA ALA A 249 0.73 -14.72 6.41
C ALA A 249 -0.44 -13.89 6.96
N THR A 250 -0.16 -12.63 7.29
CA THR A 250 -1.15 -11.64 7.73
C THR A 250 -1.07 -10.39 6.88
N MET A 251 -2.19 -10.02 6.26
CA MET A 251 -2.37 -8.72 5.59
C MET A 251 -2.77 -7.65 6.60
N TRP A 252 -1.85 -6.76 6.97
CA TRP A 252 -2.18 -5.57 7.75
C TRP A 252 -2.68 -4.47 6.83
N ILE A 253 -3.98 -4.19 6.87
CA ILE A 253 -4.56 -2.98 6.29
C ILE A 253 -4.27 -1.84 7.26
N ILE A 254 -3.44 -0.89 6.82
CA ILE A 254 -3.04 0.24 7.65
C ILE A 254 -3.80 1.49 7.20
N ASN A 255 -4.85 1.86 7.94
CA ASN A 255 -5.72 2.98 7.63
C ASN A 255 -4.97 4.30 7.82
N ASP A 256 -4.76 5.02 6.72
CA ASP A 256 -4.07 6.30 6.65
C ASP A 256 -5.01 7.52 6.70
N GLY A 257 -6.31 7.33 6.94
CA GLY A 257 -7.31 8.41 7.00
C GLY A 257 -6.96 9.47 8.06
N HIS A 258 -6.55 9.04 9.26
CA HIS A 258 -6.14 9.98 10.31
C HIS A 258 -4.88 10.78 9.95
N VAL A 259 -4.03 10.32 9.02
CA VAL A 259 -2.89 11.11 8.53
C VAL A 259 -3.39 12.37 7.79
N PHE A 260 -4.52 12.26 7.10
CA PHE A 260 -4.98 13.24 6.11
C PHE A 260 -6.34 13.91 6.39
N SER A 261 -7.08 13.58 7.45
CA SER A 261 -8.41 14.15 7.83
C SER A 261 -8.71 15.57 7.30
N ASP A 262 -7.97 16.57 7.79
CA ASP A 262 -8.09 18.00 7.48
C ASP A 262 -7.44 18.42 6.15
N CYS A 263 -6.70 17.51 5.49
CA CYS A 263 -6.30 17.65 4.10
C CYS A 263 -7.42 17.20 3.15
N ILE A 264 -8.10 16.08 3.46
CA ILE A 264 -9.17 15.51 2.61
C ILE A 264 -10.57 16.01 2.97
N GLY A 265 -10.74 16.77 4.05
CA GLY A 265 -12.01 17.38 4.43
C GLY A 265 -13.00 16.39 5.08
N VAL A 266 -12.49 15.42 5.83
CA VAL A 266 -13.27 14.40 6.54
C VAL A 266 -12.91 14.41 8.04
N ASP A 267 -13.92 14.46 8.91
CA ASP A 267 -13.76 14.50 10.37
C ASP A 267 -13.13 13.20 10.93
N ASP A 268 -12.37 13.31 12.02
CA ASP A 268 -11.68 12.16 12.63
C ASP A 268 -12.64 11.02 13.03
N GLU A 269 -13.80 11.35 13.60
CA GLU A 269 -14.84 10.38 13.98
C GLU A 269 -15.41 9.60 12.78
N MET A 270 -15.38 10.19 11.58
CA MET A 270 -15.84 9.55 10.34
C MET A 270 -14.79 8.58 9.79
N ILE A 271 -13.50 8.86 10.01
CA ILE A 271 -12.41 7.91 9.71
C ILE A 271 -12.52 6.69 10.62
N ASP A 272 -12.69 6.91 11.94
CA ASP A 272 -12.95 5.85 12.92
C ASP A 272 -14.16 4.99 12.54
N THR A 273 -15.25 5.64 12.12
CA THR A 273 -16.47 4.93 11.67
C THR A 273 -16.23 4.11 10.40
N TYR A 274 -15.52 4.66 9.41
CA TYR A 274 -15.19 3.94 8.17
C TYR A 274 -14.31 2.72 8.44
N ASP A 275 -13.31 2.84 9.33
CA ASP A 275 -12.41 1.74 9.72
C ASP A 275 -13.18 0.62 10.44
N ALA A 276 -14.05 0.98 11.39
CA ALA A 276 -14.94 0.03 12.06
C ALA A 276 -15.88 -0.70 11.07
N CYS A 277 -16.42 0.01 10.08
CA CYS A 277 -17.23 -0.61 9.01
C CYS A 277 -16.41 -1.57 8.14
N MET A 278 -15.16 -1.25 7.82
CA MET A 278 -14.27 -2.14 7.06
C MET A 278 -13.98 -3.44 7.82
N ALA A 279 -13.68 -3.35 9.12
CA ALA A 279 -13.46 -4.51 9.98
C ALA A 279 -14.72 -5.37 10.13
N GLU A 280 -15.90 -4.76 10.25
CA GLU A 280 -17.18 -5.49 10.33
C GLU A 280 -17.51 -6.20 9.01
N ILE A 281 -17.32 -5.56 7.85
CA ILE A 281 -17.50 -6.20 6.54
C ILE A 281 -16.57 -7.41 6.39
N TYR A 282 -15.31 -7.29 6.82
CA TYR A 282 -14.37 -8.41 6.84
C TYR A 282 -14.86 -9.57 7.74
N ASN A 283 -15.28 -9.28 8.97
CA ASN A 283 -15.79 -10.29 9.91
C ASN A 283 -17.05 -11.01 9.38
N GLN A 284 -17.97 -10.28 8.74
CA GLN A 284 -19.18 -10.84 8.14
C GLN A 284 -18.89 -11.68 6.88
N ARG A 285 -17.93 -11.26 6.05
CA ARG A 285 -17.54 -11.99 4.82
C ARG A 285 -16.78 -13.28 5.12
N PHE A 286 -15.92 -13.28 6.14
CA PHE A 286 -14.97 -14.36 6.40
C PHE A 286 -15.08 -14.91 7.83
N PRO A 287 -16.26 -15.37 8.29
CA PRO A 287 -16.45 -15.90 9.64
C PRO A 287 -15.63 -17.17 9.88
N GLY A 288 -15.28 -17.43 11.14
CA GLY A 288 -14.67 -18.71 11.55
C GLY A 288 -13.21 -18.92 11.12
N GLN A 289 -12.39 -17.86 11.06
CA GLN A 289 -10.95 -18.00 10.82
C GLN A 289 -10.25 -18.73 11.98
N ASN A 290 -10.08 -20.05 11.85
CA ASN A 290 -9.37 -20.91 12.81
C ASN A 290 -7.90 -21.12 12.38
N ALA A 291 -7.20 -20.05 12.02
CA ALA A 291 -5.77 -20.07 11.69
C ALA A 291 -4.92 -19.66 12.93
N PRO A 292 -3.65 -20.10 13.05
CA PRO A 292 -2.77 -19.68 14.14
C PRO A 292 -2.52 -18.16 14.19
N VAL A 293 -2.66 -17.50 13.05
CA VAL A 293 -2.60 -16.03 12.89
C VAL A 293 -3.82 -15.51 12.13
N PRO A 294 -4.23 -14.24 12.35
CA PRO A 294 -5.26 -13.62 11.52
C PRO A 294 -4.78 -13.52 10.06
N VAL A 295 -5.65 -13.88 9.13
CA VAL A 295 -5.42 -13.73 7.68
C VAL A 295 -5.28 -12.25 7.28
N MET A 296 -6.06 -11.39 7.93
CA MET A 296 -6.06 -9.95 7.74
C MET A 296 -6.41 -9.27 9.07
N ASP A 297 -5.82 -8.11 9.31
CA ASP A 297 -6.05 -7.29 10.49
C ASP A 297 -5.92 -5.79 10.14
N PHE A 298 -6.47 -4.92 10.98
CA PHE A 298 -6.62 -3.49 10.72
C PHE A 298 -5.81 -2.64 11.72
N LYS A 299 -5.18 -1.56 11.25
CA LYS A 299 -4.36 -0.69 12.09
C LYS A 299 -4.44 0.77 11.65
N GLY A 300 -4.97 1.67 12.48
CA GLY A 300 -4.91 3.11 12.25
C GLY A 300 -3.66 3.78 12.82
N LEU A 301 -3.49 5.07 12.51
CA LEU A 301 -2.41 5.91 13.08
C LEU A 301 -2.43 5.92 14.63
N LYS A 302 -3.62 5.94 15.24
CA LYS A 302 -3.79 5.85 16.71
C LYS A 302 -3.25 4.54 17.28
N ASN A 303 -3.40 3.43 16.56
CA ASN A 303 -2.86 2.12 16.97
C ASN A 303 -1.34 2.02 16.76
N ILE A 304 -0.75 2.82 15.86
CA ILE A 304 0.72 2.92 15.70
C ILE A 304 1.36 3.56 16.94
N PHE A 305 0.73 4.60 17.50
CA PHE A 305 1.21 5.29 18.70
C PHE A 305 0.61 4.76 20.03
N ASN A 306 -0.21 3.71 19.97
CA ASN A 306 -0.92 3.15 21.11
C ASN A 306 -1.67 4.24 21.93
N ALA A 307 -2.53 5.01 21.24
CA ALA A 307 -3.14 6.23 21.76
C ALA A 307 -4.00 6.03 23.02
N ASP A 308 -4.56 4.83 23.20
CA ASP A 308 -5.36 4.46 24.36
C ASP A 308 -4.51 4.18 25.62
N SER A 309 -3.19 4.07 25.48
CA SER A 309 -2.28 3.82 26.60
C SER A 309 -2.19 5.01 27.56
N GLU A 310 -2.07 4.71 28.85
CA GLU A 310 -1.88 5.74 29.87
C GLU A 310 -0.57 6.53 29.67
N GLY A 311 0.42 5.91 29.01
CA GLY A 311 1.67 6.54 28.59
C GLY A 311 1.44 7.63 27.55
N PHE A 312 0.69 7.33 26.49
CA PHE A 312 0.29 8.31 25.48
C PHE A 312 -0.57 9.44 26.08
N GLN A 313 -1.55 9.11 26.93
CA GLN A 313 -2.38 10.11 27.62
C GLN A 313 -1.58 10.99 28.61
N SER A 314 -0.44 10.51 29.10
CA SER A 314 0.51 11.30 29.88
C SER A 314 1.38 12.19 29.00
N LEU A 315 1.88 11.67 27.87
CA LEU A 315 2.60 12.44 26.85
C LEU A 315 1.74 13.60 26.33
N LYS A 316 0.48 13.36 26.00
CA LYS A 316 -0.51 14.35 25.53
C LYS A 316 -0.69 15.55 26.48
N LYS A 317 -0.52 15.33 27.78
CA LYS A 317 -0.61 16.40 28.80
C LYS A 317 0.65 17.27 28.89
N VAL A 318 1.77 16.84 28.31
CA VAL A 318 3.08 17.49 28.46
C VAL A 318 3.72 17.91 27.12
N ALA A 319 3.44 17.23 26.02
CA ALA A 319 3.97 17.49 24.68
C ALA A 319 3.40 18.76 24.00
N GLY A 320 3.00 19.77 24.79
CA GLY A 320 2.15 20.87 24.37
C GLY A 320 2.64 21.62 23.12
N LYS A 321 1.88 21.50 22.02
CA LYS A 321 2.06 22.22 20.74
C LYS A 321 3.50 22.21 20.22
N SER A 322 4.15 21.06 20.28
CA SER A 322 5.54 20.91 19.84
C SER A 322 5.71 21.02 18.32
N HIS A 323 4.64 20.83 17.53
CA HIS A 323 4.66 21.02 16.08
C HIS A 323 3.45 21.83 15.60
N LYS A 324 3.66 23.02 15.03
CA LYS A 324 2.59 23.80 14.39
C LYS A 324 2.26 23.23 13.01
N MET A 325 1.41 22.22 12.96
CA MET A 325 0.89 21.69 11.70
C MET A 325 -0.18 22.63 11.10
N PRO A 326 -0.13 22.93 9.79
CA PRO A 326 -1.20 23.65 9.10
C PRO A 326 -2.44 22.78 8.87
N HIS A 327 -3.61 23.41 9.01
CA HIS A 327 -4.92 22.82 8.71
C HIS A 327 -5.64 23.65 7.64
N PRO A 328 -5.44 23.37 6.34
CA PRO A 328 -5.99 24.19 5.26
C PRO A 328 -7.51 24.04 5.08
N VAL A 329 -8.10 22.92 5.51
CA VAL A 329 -9.54 22.66 5.49
C VAL A 329 -10.05 22.53 6.92
N LYS A 330 -11.30 22.95 7.18
CA LYS A 330 -11.91 22.85 8.50
C LYS A 330 -12.60 21.49 8.63
N THR A 331 -12.10 20.65 9.53
CA THR A 331 -12.73 19.41 10.00
C THR A 331 -12.82 19.42 11.53
N LYS A 332 -13.61 18.51 12.10
CA LYS A 332 -13.50 18.15 13.52
C LYS A 332 -12.35 17.18 13.69
N MET A 333 -11.39 17.55 14.53
CA MET A 333 -10.24 16.72 14.86
C MET A 333 -10.30 16.30 16.32
N THR A 334 -9.85 15.09 16.62
CA THR A 334 -9.69 14.60 18.00
C THR A 334 -8.29 14.91 18.52
N GLY A 335 -8.16 15.19 19.82
CA GLY A 335 -6.86 15.51 20.41
C GLY A 335 -5.85 14.36 20.38
N ASP A 336 -6.31 13.11 20.22
CA ASP A 336 -5.44 11.93 20.11
C ASP A 336 -4.93 11.73 18.68
N ALA A 337 -5.80 11.82 17.68
CA ALA A 337 -5.38 11.76 16.28
C ALA A 337 -4.47 12.95 15.92
N GLU A 338 -4.76 14.15 16.44
CA GLU A 338 -3.92 15.32 16.21
C GLU A 338 -2.51 15.17 16.79
N LEU A 339 -2.40 14.71 18.05
CA LEU A 339 -1.09 14.40 18.62
C LEU A 339 -0.37 13.33 17.79
N CYS A 340 -1.07 12.28 17.33
CA CYS A 340 -0.45 11.28 16.46
C CYS A 340 0.12 11.87 15.15
N ARG A 341 -0.52 12.90 14.57
CA ARG A 341 0.02 13.63 13.40
C ARG A 341 1.26 14.45 13.76
N GLU A 342 1.22 15.19 14.87
CA GLU A 342 2.38 15.94 15.37
C GLU A 342 3.58 15.01 15.61
N LEU A 343 3.39 13.88 16.31
CA LEU A 343 4.43 12.89 16.57
C LEU A 343 4.96 12.26 15.27
N MET A 344 4.08 11.88 14.33
CA MET A 344 4.46 11.33 13.02
C MET A 344 5.31 12.31 12.21
N LEU A 345 4.95 13.60 12.17
CA LEU A 345 5.72 14.62 11.48
C LEU A 345 7.03 14.95 12.21
N GLY A 346 7.05 14.96 13.54
CA GLY A 346 8.28 15.13 14.31
C GLY A 346 9.28 13.99 14.09
N ILE A 347 8.81 12.74 14.02
CA ILE A 347 9.65 11.55 13.77
C ILE A 347 10.12 11.49 12.32
N GLY A 348 9.18 11.60 11.36
CA GLY A 348 9.43 11.24 9.96
C GLY A 348 9.36 12.40 8.96
N GLY A 349 8.82 13.56 9.32
CA GLY A 349 8.49 14.64 8.39
C GLY A 349 9.70 15.20 7.64
N ALA A 350 9.55 15.39 6.34
CA ALA A 350 10.52 16.12 5.52
C ALA A 350 10.38 17.64 5.73
N ASP A 351 11.45 18.39 5.48
CA ASP A 351 11.50 19.83 5.68
C ASP A 351 10.59 20.58 4.70
N ARG A 352 9.64 21.32 5.26
CA ARG A 352 8.59 22.03 4.52
C ARG A 352 9.16 23.15 3.64
N ALA A 353 10.19 23.86 4.11
CA ALA A 353 10.83 24.94 3.34
C ALA A 353 11.66 24.36 2.18
N TYR A 354 12.26 23.19 2.35
CA TYR A 354 12.96 22.49 1.29
C TYR A 354 12.01 21.97 0.20
N ILE A 355 10.90 21.30 0.57
CA ILE A 355 9.83 20.91 -0.37
C ILE A 355 9.36 22.14 -1.17
N ARG A 356 9.11 23.26 -0.48
CA ARG A 356 8.71 24.53 -1.08
C ARG A 356 9.76 25.03 -2.09
N SER A 357 11.03 25.00 -1.72
CA SER A 357 12.13 25.46 -2.58
C SER A 357 12.24 24.64 -3.88
N LEU A 358 12.00 23.33 -3.83
CA LEU A 358 12.00 22.46 -5.02
C LEU A 358 10.83 22.76 -5.97
N ILE A 359 9.65 23.07 -5.42
CA ILE A 359 8.48 23.49 -6.21
C ILE A 359 8.78 24.81 -6.93
N GLU A 360 9.41 25.76 -6.24
CA GLU A 360 9.75 27.09 -6.78
C GLU A 360 10.90 27.04 -7.80
N GLN A 361 11.89 26.16 -7.59
CA GLN A 361 12.97 25.85 -8.54
C GLN A 361 12.53 24.97 -9.72
N GLN A 362 11.28 24.51 -9.72
CA GLN A 362 10.69 23.63 -10.75
C GLN A 362 11.40 22.28 -10.90
N GLU A 363 11.81 21.66 -9.80
CA GLU A 363 12.34 20.28 -9.79
C GLU A 363 11.29 19.33 -10.42
N PRO A 364 11.61 18.60 -11.52
CA PRO A 364 10.62 17.90 -12.33
C PRO A 364 9.72 16.91 -11.57
N GLU A 365 10.27 16.09 -10.67
CA GLU A 365 9.51 15.06 -9.96
C GLU A 365 8.57 15.70 -8.92
N THR A 366 9.11 16.55 -8.05
CA THR A 366 8.36 17.25 -7.00
C THR A 366 7.29 18.17 -7.58
N LEU A 367 7.59 18.91 -8.65
CA LEU A 367 6.63 19.79 -9.32
C LEU A 367 5.51 19.01 -10.00
N SER A 368 5.83 17.86 -10.63
CA SER A 368 4.82 16.98 -11.24
C SER A 368 3.87 16.42 -10.18
N LEU A 369 4.41 15.90 -9.07
CA LEU A 369 3.65 15.40 -7.92
C LEU A 369 2.74 16.49 -7.33
N TYR A 370 3.30 17.67 -7.04
CA TYR A 370 2.55 18.82 -6.49
C TYR A 370 1.43 19.29 -7.41
N ARG A 371 1.67 19.39 -8.74
CA ARG A 371 0.64 19.76 -9.72
C ARG A 371 -0.46 18.71 -9.84
N GLY A 372 -0.09 17.42 -9.82
CA GLY A 372 -1.04 16.30 -9.82
C GLY A 372 -1.92 16.32 -8.58
N GLN A 373 -1.31 16.43 -7.40
CA GLN A 373 -2.02 16.49 -6.11
C GLN A 373 -2.91 17.74 -6.02
N THR A 374 -2.44 18.90 -6.45
CA THR A 374 -3.25 20.14 -6.48
C THR A 374 -4.50 19.99 -7.35
N ARG A 375 -4.38 19.35 -8.53
CA ARG A 375 -5.55 19.10 -9.40
C ARG A 375 -6.51 18.12 -8.75
N PHE A 376 -5.99 17.04 -8.17
CA PHE A 376 -6.79 16.04 -7.48
C PHE A 376 -7.58 16.63 -6.30
N MET A 377 -6.93 17.44 -5.45
CA MET A 377 -7.59 18.07 -4.30
C MET A 377 -8.54 19.20 -4.67
N LEU A 378 -8.34 19.87 -5.82
CA LEU A 378 -9.31 20.84 -6.35
C LEU A 378 -10.64 20.16 -6.72
N GLU A 379 -10.59 18.91 -7.18
CA GLU A 379 -11.79 18.10 -7.43
C GLU A 379 -12.34 17.50 -6.13
N ASP A 380 -11.50 16.90 -5.28
CA ASP A 380 -11.96 16.17 -4.09
C ASP A 380 -12.59 17.08 -3.03
N LEU A 381 -12.06 18.28 -2.84
CA LEU A 381 -12.57 19.26 -1.86
C LEU A 381 -13.71 20.13 -2.39
N ALA A 382 -14.13 19.97 -3.66
CA ALA A 382 -15.04 20.91 -4.33
C ALA A 382 -16.39 21.10 -3.61
N ASP A 383 -16.89 20.04 -2.97
CA ASP A 383 -18.16 19.99 -2.24
C ASP A 383 -18.03 20.05 -0.71
N VAL A 384 -16.81 20.02 -0.15
CA VAL A 384 -16.57 20.11 1.30
C VAL A 384 -17.09 21.47 1.81
N PRO A 385 -17.94 21.54 2.87
CA PRO A 385 -18.66 22.76 3.22
C PRO A 385 -17.82 24.02 3.39
N SER A 386 -16.63 23.91 4.02
CA SER A 386 -15.72 25.05 4.22
C SER A 386 -15.03 25.53 2.93
N VAL A 387 -14.95 24.68 1.91
CA VAL A 387 -14.30 24.96 0.62
C VAL A 387 -15.33 25.34 -0.44
N LYS A 388 -16.51 24.72 -0.42
CA LYS A 388 -17.60 24.94 -1.39
C LYS A 388 -18.01 26.40 -1.50
N SER A 389 -18.06 27.11 -0.38
CA SER A 389 -18.37 28.54 -0.25
C SER A 389 -17.26 29.50 -0.72
N MET A 390 -16.05 29.01 -0.98
CA MET A 390 -14.92 29.82 -1.43
C MET A 390 -15.01 30.18 -2.92
N SER A 391 -14.46 31.34 -3.30
CA SER A 391 -14.26 31.71 -4.72
C SER A 391 -13.31 30.74 -5.44
N GLY A 392 -13.36 30.68 -6.77
CA GLY A 392 -12.48 29.82 -7.56
C GLY A 392 -10.97 30.08 -7.34
N LYS A 393 -10.57 31.33 -7.03
CA LYS A 393 -9.19 31.69 -6.68
C LYS A 393 -8.80 31.13 -5.30
N GLN A 394 -9.69 31.24 -4.31
CA GLN A 394 -9.49 30.67 -2.98
C GLN A 394 -9.45 29.13 -3.04
N LYS A 395 -10.37 28.47 -3.76
CA LYS A 395 -10.37 27.00 -3.95
C LYS A 395 -9.03 26.49 -4.50
N LYS A 396 -8.48 27.16 -5.53
CA LYS A 396 -7.14 26.85 -6.07
C LYS A 396 -6.02 27.04 -5.04
N LYS A 397 -6.06 28.12 -4.24
CA LYS A 397 -5.08 28.36 -3.17
C LYS A 397 -5.16 27.29 -2.06
N THR A 398 -6.36 26.92 -1.64
CA THR A 398 -6.57 25.87 -0.63
C THR A 398 -6.08 24.52 -1.15
N ALA A 399 -6.44 24.13 -2.37
CA ALA A 399 -5.97 22.87 -2.96
C ALA A 399 -4.44 22.79 -3.11
N ALA A 400 -3.77 23.93 -3.37
CA ALA A 400 -2.30 24.02 -3.37
C ALA A 400 -1.70 23.79 -1.98
N LEU A 401 -2.20 24.49 -0.95
CA LEU A 401 -1.74 24.31 0.44
C LEU A 401 -1.96 22.87 0.93
N VAL A 402 -3.11 22.27 0.59
CA VAL A 402 -3.40 20.87 0.89
C VAL A 402 -2.44 19.92 0.16
N ALA A 403 -2.06 20.22 -1.09
CA ALA A 403 -1.10 19.40 -1.83
C ALA A 403 0.29 19.40 -1.16
N GLU A 404 0.75 20.55 -0.64
CA GLU A 404 1.99 20.64 0.14
C GLU A 404 1.90 19.81 1.44
N GLU A 405 0.80 19.91 2.19
CA GLU A 405 0.57 19.08 3.38
C GLU A 405 0.53 17.58 3.05
N MET A 406 -0.19 17.17 2.02
CA MET A 406 -0.33 15.75 1.67
C MET A 406 1.00 15.13 1.24
N ILE A 407 1.86 15.87 0.53
CA ILE A 407 3.22 15.40 0.21
C ILE A 407 4.03 15.23 1.50
N SER A 408 4.06 16.26 2.36
CA SER A 408 4.82 16.23 3.62
C SER A 408 4.36 15.10 4.55
N ARG A 409 3.05 14.95 4.75
CA ARG A 409 2.46 13.94 5.64
C ARG A 409 2.56 12.52 5.09
N ASN A 410 2.34 12.29 3.80
CA ASN A 410 2.51 10.97 3.18
C ASN A 410 3.97 10.51 3.26
N GLN A 411 4.92 11.43 3.08
CA GLN A 411 6.34 11.13 3.24
C GLN A 411 6.70 10.85 4.71
N GLY A 412 6.24 11.69 5.65
CA GLY A 412 6.46 11.48 7.08
C GLY A 412 5.88 10.15 7.59
N TYR A 413 4.68 9.80 7.14
CA TYR A 413 4.05 8.51 7.39
C TYR A 413 4.82 7.34 6.75
N SER A 414 5.28 7.51 5.50
CA SER A 414 6.10 6.52 4.81
C SER A 414 7.42 6.23 5.55
N ASN A 415 8.04 7.26 6.12
CA ASN A 415 9.26 7.20 6.92
C ASN A 415 9.00 6.53 8.29
N LEU A 416 7.91 6.89 8.97
CA LEU A 416 7.49 6.25 10.24
C LEU A 416 7.26 4.74 10.07
N VAL A 417 6.53 4.34 9.02
CA VAL A 417 6.27 2.93 8.71
C VAL A 417 7.57 2.18 8.36
N GLU A 418 8.57 2.85 7.78
CA GLU A 418 9.88 2.24 7.51
C GLU A 418 10.66 1.93 8.79
N LEU A 419 10.62 2.84 9.78
CA LEU A 419 11.29 2.66 11.07
C LEU A 419 10.61 1.60 11.95
N LEU A 420 9.27 1.55 11.94
CA LEU A 420 8.51 0.70 12.85
C LEU A 420 8.23 -0.69 12.29
N LEU A 421 8.06 -0.85 10.98
CA LEU A 421 7.76 -2.12 10.33
C LEU A 421 8.85 -2.53 9.31
N PRO A 422 10.16 -2.47 9.65
CA PRO A 422 11.23 -2.56 8.66
C PRO A 422 11.27 -3.91 7.95
N ASN A 423 10.92 -5.03 8.59
CA ASN A 423 10.86 -6.35 7.94
C ASN A 423 9.50 -6.69 7.29
N TYR A 424 8.50 -5.81 7.28
CA TYR A 424 7.25 -6.13 6.60
C TYR A 424 7.42 -6.12 5.07
N VAL A 425 6.64 -6.93 4.36
CA VAL A 425 6.46 -6.79 2.90
C VAL A 425 5.58 -5.55 2.68
N ARG A 426 6.17 -4.43 2.25
CA ARG A 426 5.42 -3.17 2.06
C ARG A 426 4.69 -3.20 0.72
N LEU A 427 3.37 -3.20 0.77
CA LEU A 427 2.48 -3.09 -0.38
C LEU A 427 2.04 -1.63 -0.55
N SER A 428 1.53 -1.30 -1.74
CA SER A 428 1.05 0.05 -2.07
C SER A 428 -0.04 0.01 -3.14
N ILE A 429 -1.03 0.87 -3.00
CA ILE A 429 -2.07 1.08 -4.02
C ILE A 429 -1.63 2.04 -5.15
N HIS A 430 -0.47 2.67 -5.01
CA HIS A 430 0.10 3.54 -6.04
C HIS A 430 0.97 2.74 -7.01
N ALA A 431 0.97 3.15 -8.28
CA ALA A 431 1.89 2.60 -9.27
C ALA A 431 3.34 3.02 -8.93
N HIS A 432 4.09 2.08 -8.35
CA HIS A 432 5.54 2.16 -8.20
C HIS A 432 6.21 1.26 -9.22
N ASN A 433 7.47 1.54 -9.51
CA ASN A 433 8.31 0.73 -10.39
C ASN A 433 8.68 -0.66 -9.84
N ASN A 434 8.06 -1.12 -8.77
CA ASN A 434 8.25 -2.43 -8.17
C ASN A 434 9.72 -2.81 -7.82
N LYS A 435 10.66 -1.86 -7.82
CA LYS A 435 12.05 -2.06 -7.37
C LYS A 435 12.15 -2.46 -5.89
N GLY A 436 11.12 -2.15 -5.10
CA GLY A 436 11.17 -2.15 -3.65
C GLY A 436 11.60 -0.79 -3.07
N PRO A 437 11.44 -0.58 -1.75
CA PRO A 437 10.89 -1.53 -0.78
C PRO A 437 9.35 -1.66 -0.85
N LYS A 438 8.67 -0.80 -1.63
CA LYS A 438 7.22 -0.82 -1.84
C LYS A 438 6.85 -1.54 -3.14
N PHE A 439 5.89 -2.46 -3.08
CA PHE A 439 5.38 -3.20 -4.24
C PHE A 439 3.95 -2.80 -4.56
N ALA A 440 3.68 -2.44 -5.81
CA ALA A 440 2.38 -1.95 -6.28
C ALA A 440 1.39 -3.11 -6.42
N ILE A 441 0.18 -2.95 -5.88
CA ILE A 441 -0.87 -3.97 -5.94
C ILE A 441 -2.14 -3.48 -6.64
N ARG A 442 -2.91 -4.45 -7.13
CA ARG A 442 -4.24 -4.29 -7.71
C ARG A 442 -5.27 -4.81 -6.72
N LEU A 443 -6.15 -3.92 -6.27
CA LEU A 443 -7.25 -4.27 -5.37
C LEU A 443 -8.46 -4.92 -6.07
N LEU A 444 -8.60 -4.75 -7.40
CA LEU A 444 -9.83 -5.12 -8.12
C LEU A 444 -9.51 -6.06 -9.29
N PRO A 445 -10.17 -7.23 -9.43
CA PRO A 445 -9.72 -8.27 -10.35
C PRO A 445 -10.10 -7.95 -11.81
N LYS A 446 -9.10 -7.92 -12.71
CA LYS A 446 -9.25 -7.53 -14.14
C LYS A 446 -10.32 -8.31 -14.92
N HIS A 447 -10.64 -9.54 -14.51
CA HIS A 447 -11.62 -10.39 -15.20
C HIS A 447 -13.08 -10.07 -14.82
N MET A 448 -13.31 -9.31 -13.73
CA MET A 448 -14.64 -8.97 -13.23
C MET A 448 -14.89 -7.46 -13.19
N VAL A 449 -13.87 -6.67 -12.82
CA VAL A 449 -13.98 -5.22 -12.64
C VAL A 449 -13.23 -4.47 -13.73
N ARG A 450 -13.90 -3.50 -14.35
CA ARG A 450 -13.32 -2.59 -15.34
C ARG A 450 -13.47 -1.12 -14.94
N PRO A 451 -12.38 -0.38 -14.71
CA PRO A 451 -12.44 1.07 -14.54
C PRO A 451 -12.83 1.79 -15.84
N ILE A 452 -13.74 2.76 -15.76
CA ILE A 452 -14.26 3.52 -16.93
C ILE A 452 -14.45 5.01 -16.63
N ASP A 453 -14.32 5.84 -17.68
CA ASP A 453 -14.61 7.27 -17.61
C ASP A 453 -16.06 7.61 -18.02
N ASP A 454 -16.66 6.79 -18.88
CA ASP A 454 -18.05 6.95 -19.34
C ASP A 454 -18.71 5.60 -19.69
N LEU A 455 -20.04 5.58 -19.71
CA LEU A 455 -20.84 4.37 -19.95
C LEU A 455 -21.11 4.06 -21.43
N GLU A 456 -20.81 4.95 -22.37
CA GLU A 456 -20.97 4.68 -23.80
C GLU A 456 -19.78 3.85 -24.31
N ASN A 457 -18.56 4.28 -23.98
CA ASN A 457 -17.30 3.67 -24.40
C ASN A 457 -16.76 2.63 -23.40
N ARG A 458 -17.55 2.22 -22.39
CA ARG A 458 -17.14 1.33 -21.28
C ARG A 458 -16.53 -0.03 -21.67
N LEU A 459 -16.73 -0.47 -22.92
CA LEU A 459 -16.14 -1.70 -23.45
C LEU A 459 -14.75 -1.48 -24.11
N GLU A 460 -14.34 -0.23 -24.30
CA GLU A 460 -13.03 0.15 -24.80
C GLU A 460 -11.99 0.20 -23.65
N PRO A 461 -10.69 -0.05 -23.94
CA PRO A 461 -9.64 0.02 -22.92
C PRO A 461 -9.17 1.46 -22.68
N VAL A 462 -9.15 1.89 -21.42
CA VAL A 462 -8.57 3.18 -21.01
C VAL A 462 -7.11 2.98 -20.61
N ALA A 463 -6.17 3.49 -21.43
CA ALA A 463 -4.73 3.27 -21.24
C ALA A 463 -4.18 3.76 -19.88
N ALA A 464 -4.76 4.80 -19.28
CA ALA A 464 -4.38 5.27 -17.95
C ALA A 464 -4.58 4.19 -16.86
N TYR A 465 -5.65 3.40 -16.99
CA TYR A 465 -6.04 2.36 -16.03
C TYR A 465 -5.31 1.02 -16.23
N GLU A 466 -4.41 0.93 -17.22
CA GLU A 466 -3.48 -0.19 -17.36
C GLU A 466 -2.45 -0.21 -16.21
N PHE A 467 -1.97 0.98 -15.81
CA PHE A 467 -0.97 1.16 -14.77
C PHE A 467 -1.55 1.78 -13.49
N GLN A 468 -2.38 2.83 -13.59
CA GLN A 468 -2.90 3.54 -12.41
C GLN A 468 -4.39 3.22 -12.21
N ILE A 469 -4.66 2.21 -11.40
CA ILE A 469 -6.03 1.74 -11.15
C ILE A 469 -6.71 2.68 -10.14
N PRO A 470 -7.91 3.20 -10.42
CA PRO A 470 -8.63 4.03 -9.45
C PRO A 470 -8.97 3.24 -8.19
N THR A 471 -8.84 3.87 -7.02
CA THR A 471 -9.09 3.19 -5.74
C THR A 471 -10.59 3.12 -5.42
N PRO A 472 -11.05 2.10 -4.67
CA PRO A 472 -12.44 1.94 -4.23
C PRO A 472 -13.05 3.21 -3.63
N TRP A 473 -12.29 3.90 -2.76
CA TRP A 473 -12.79 5.02 -1.97
C TRP A 473 -12.98 6.34 -2.74
N HIS A 474 -12.39 6.46 -3.93
CA HIS A 474 -12.58 7.62 -4.81
C HIS A 474 -13.64 7.40 -5.89
N ASN A 475 -14.32 6.25 -5.87
CA ASN A 475 -15.22 5.77 -6.92
C ASN A 475 -16.40 5.01 -6.31
N CYS A 476 -17.20 4.37 -7.15
CA CYS A 476 -18.25 3.43 -6.80
C CYS A 476 -18.37 2.35 -7.89
N MET A 477 -19.06 1.25 -7.57
CA MET A 477 -19.41 0.23 -8.55
C MET A 477 -20.70 0.57 -9.31
N ILE A 478 -20.72 0.24 -10.60
CA ILE A 478 -21.87 0.32 -11.51
C ILE A 478 -22.06 -1.04 -12.17
N LYS A 479 -23.22 -1.66 -11.99
CA LYS A 479 -23.63 -2.90 -12.70
C LYS A 479 -24.65 -2.54 -13.76
N VAL A 480 -24.37 -2.85 -15.02
CA VAL A 480 -25.30 -2.67 -16.15
C VAL A 480 -25.95 -4.02 -16.48
N GLU A 481 -27.28 -4.07 -16.52
CA GLU A 481 -28.02 -5.30 -16.85
C GLU A 481 -27.64 -5.80 -18.26
N GLY A 482 -27.22 -7.08 -18.33
CA GLY A 482 -26.78 -7.74 -19.57
C GLY A 482 -25.31 -7.55 -19.93
N ASP A 483 -24.51 -6.88 -19.08
CA ASP A 483 -23.05 -6.80 -19.23
C ASP A 483 -22.36 -7.79 -18.26
N ASP A 484 -21.29 -8.45 -18.71
CA ASP A 484 -20.52 -9.40 -17.88
C ASP A 484 -19.62 -8.71 -16.83
N PHE A 485 -19.25 -7.45 -17.07
CA PHE A 485 -18.34 -6.68 -16.21
C PHE A 485 -19.09 -5.82 -15.19
N VAL A 486 -18.52 -5.71 -13.99
CA VAL A 486 -18.83 -4.62 -13.05
C VAL A 486 -17.91 -3.44 -13.38
N TYR A 487 -18.45 -2.24 -13.46
CA TYR A 487 -17.68 -1.05 -13.81
C TYR A 487 -17.33 -0.24 -12.57
N LEU A 488 -16.05 0.15 -12.43
CA LEU A 488 -15.60 1.09 -11.41
C LEU A 488 -15.56 2.49 -12.02
N ALA A 489 -16.30 3.43 -11.46
CA ALA A 489 -16.30 4.80 -11.95
C ALA A 489 -16.66 5.81 -10.86
N ARG A 490 -16.42 7.10 -11.16
CA ARG A 490 -16.98 8.22 -10.39
C ARG A 490 -18.51 8.15 -10.41
N SER A 491 -19.17 8.37 -9.28
CA SER A 491 -20.64 8.32 -9.18
C SER A 491 -21.36 9.31 -10.11
N ALA A 492 -20.72 10.42 -10.51
CA ALA A 492 -21.21 11.31 -11.55
C ALA A 492 -21.48 10.62 -12.90
N VAL A 493 -20.75 9.55 -13.24
CA VAL A 493 -20.97 8.77 -14.47
C VAL A 493 -22.33 8.08 -14.43
N ALA A 494 -22.67 7.43 -13.31
CA ALA A 494 -23.98 6.82 -13.10
C ALA A 494 -25.10 7.88 -13.03
N ARG A 495 -24.89 8.98 -12.28
CA ARG A 495 -25.85 10.09 -12.17
C ARG A 495 -26.15 10.72 -13.54
N LYS A 496 -25.13 10.94 -14.38
CA LYS A 496 -25.29 11.44 -15.76
C LYS A 496 -26.08 10.48 -16.65
N ALA A 497 -25.86 9.17 -16.51
CA ALA A 497 -26.63 8.16 -17.24
C ALA A 497 -28.10 8.12 -16.81
N LEU A 498 -28.37 8.18 -15.50
CA LEU A 498 -29.73 8.22 -14.93
C LEU A 498 -30.49 9.52 -15.23
N ALA A 499 -29.78 10.63 -15.44
CA ALA A 499 -30.36 11.88 -15.94
C ALA A 499 -30.64 11.86 -17.46
N SER A 500 -30.25 10.80 -18.16
CA SER A 500 -30.50 10.62 -19.60
C SER A 500 -31.61 9.59 -19.83
N SER A 501 -32.31 9.69 -20.97
CA SER A 501 -33.31 8.71 -21.38
C SER A 501 -32.72 7.34 -21.80
N LYS A 502 -31.39 7.17 -21.79
CA LYS A 502 -30.72 5.92 -22.21
C LYS A 502 -30.71 4.83 -21.14
N TYR A 503 -30.80 5.20 -19.86
CA TYR A 503 -30.69 4.28 -18.74
C TYR A 503 -31.77 4.55 -17.69
N THR A 504 -32.26 3.49 -17.07
CA THR A 504 -33.06 3.53 -15.84
C THR A 504 -32.31 2.79 -14.73
N GLY A 505 -32.64 3.03 -13.47
CA GLY A 505 -31.94 2.39 -12.35
C GLY A 505 -31.83 3.27 -11.12
N SER A 506 -31.01 2.84 -10.15
CA SER A 506 -30.81 3.54 -8.89
C SER A 506 -29.53 3.08 -8.18
N TRP A 507 -29.18 3.77 -7.10
CA TRP A 507 -28.31 3.22 -6.07
C TRP A 507 -29.09 2.13 -5.30
N VAL A 508 -28.51 0.94 -5.17
CA VAL A 508 -29.12 -0.21 -4.50
C VAL A 508 -28.17 -0.78 -3.45
N ASN A 509 -28.74 -1.37 -2.40
CA ASN A 509 -27.99 -2.12 -1.39
C ASN A 509 -28.02 -3.60 -1.77
N GLY A 510 -26.88 -4.15 -2.21
CA GLY A 510 -26.71 -5.58 -2.44
C GLY A 510 -26.26 -6.33 -1.18
N PRO A 511 -26.28 -7.68 -1.20
CA PRO A 511 -25.74 -8.48 -0.09
C PRO A 511 -24.24 -8.23 0.12
N ASP A 512 -23.53 -7.92 -0.97
CA ASP A 512 -22.10 -7.65 -0.99
C ASP A 512 -21.73 -6.17 -0.73
N GLY A 513 -22.71 -5.32 -0.41
CA GLY A 513 -22.56 -3.87 -0.32
C GLY A 513 -23.27 -3.13 -1.45
N SER A 514 -23.30 -1.81 -1.34
CA SER A 514 -24.09 -0.94 -2.22
C SER A 514 -23.41 -0.64 -3.57
N TYR A 515 -24.20 -0.37 -4.61
CA TYR A 515 -23.71 -0.02 -5.95
C TYR A 515 -24.81 0.65 -6.80
N PHE A 516 -24.46 1.24 -7.95
CA PHE A 516 -25.45 1.66 -8.95
C PHE A 516 -25.89 0.48 -9.81
N HIS A 517 -27.16 0.13 -9.79
CA HIS A 517 -27.75 -0.83 -10.73
C HIS A 517 -28.44 -0.08 -11.86
N LEU A 518 -28.00 -0.30 -13.10
CA LEU A 518 -28.52 0.36 -14.30
C LEU A 518 -29.07 -0.67 -15.30
N LYS A 519 -30.24 -0.37 -15.86
CA LYS A 519 -30.85 -1.06 -17.00
C LYS A 519 -30.84 -0.13 -18.20
N ARG A 520 -30.46 -0.63 -19.38
CA ARG A 520 -30.57 0.15 -20.61
C ARG A 520 -32.06 0.34 -20.96
N ALA A 521 -32.47 1.55 -21.30
CA ALA A 521 -33.85 1.82 -21.68
C ALA A 521 -34.23 1.02 -22.94
N ALA A 522 -35.46 0.51 -22.99
CA ALA A 522 -35.97 -0.27 -24.12
C ALA A 522 -36.35 0.64 -25.32
N GLY A 523 -35.33 1.28 -25.92
CA GLY A 523 -35.41 1.95 -27.21
C GLY A 523 -34.64 1.16 -28.26
N ARG A 524 -35.15 1.10 -29.50
CA ARG A 524 -34.61 0.32 -30.63
C ARG A 524 -33.09 0.12 -30.53
N VAL A 525 -32.68 -1.13 -30.37
CA VAL A 525 -31.29 -1.55 -30.65
C VAL A 525 -30.98 -1.09 -32.08
N PRO A 526 -30.05 -0.16 -32.30
CA PRO A 526 -29.45 0.00 -33.62
C PRO A 526 -28.73 -1.32 -33.84
N THR A 527 -29.20 -2.12 -34.81
CA THR A 527 -28.67 -3.47 -35.05
C THR A 527 -27.15 -3.38 -35.10
N PRO A 528 -26.40 -4.01 -34.17
CA PRO A 528 -24.95 -3.98 -34.26
C PRO A 528 -24.60 -4.59 -35.63
N PRO A 529 -23.80 -3.93 -36.47
CA PRO A 529 -23.51 -4.44 -37.79
C PRO A 529 -22.86 -5.81 -37.62
N LYS A 530 -23.57 -6.87 -38.03
CA LYS A 530 -23.14 -8.26 -37.85
C LYS A 530 -21.79 -8.45 -38.53
N LEU A 531 -20.73 -8.49 -37.72
CA LEU A 531 -19.39 -8.81 -38.18
C LEU A 531 -19.19 -10.32 -38.15
N SER A 532 -19.56 -10.98 -39.24
CA SER A 532 -19.21 -12.37 -39.50
C SER A 532 -17.71 -12.49 -39.79
N ILE A 533 -17.03 -13.41 -39.09
CA ILE A 533 -15.63 -13.77 -39.35
C ILE A 533 -15.56 -15.32 -39.39
N PRO A 534 -15.19 -15.95 -40.52
CA PRO A 534 -14.98 -17.41 -40.61
C PRO A 534 -13.59 -17.84 -40.08
N THR A 535 -13.32 -19.15 -40.00
CA THR A 535 -12.23 -19.78 -39.21
C THR A 535 -11.15 -20.53 -40.03
N MET A 536 -9.86 -20.53 -39.60
CA MET A 536 -8.84 -21.65 -39.63
C MET A 536 -7.32 -21.27 -39.68
N THR A 537 -6.38 -22.18 -40.08
CA THR A 537 -5.25 -22.78 -39.29
C THR A 537 -3.77 -22.71 -39.84
N VAL A 538 -2.95 -23.80 -39.96
CA VAL A 538 -1.55 -23.92 -39.38
C VAL A 538 -0.33 -24.47 -40.20
N GLU A 539 0.90 -23.86 -40.10
CA GLU A 539 2.32 -24.32 -40.42
C GLU A 539 3.43 -23.15 -40.40
N LYS A 540 4.78 -23.32 -40.18
CA LYS A 540 5.72 -22.31 -39.49
C LYS A 540 7.27 -22.17 -39.86
N VAL A 541 7.83 -20.97 -40.21
CA VAL A 541 9.33 -20.62 -40.26
C VAL A 541 9.72 -19.11 -39.95
N THR A 542 10.73 -18.43 -40.61
CA THR A 542 11.50 -17.16 -40.26
C THR A 542 11.96 -16.36 -41.52
N ILE A 543 12.06 -15.01 -41.54
CA ILE A 543 12.47 -14.18 -42.73
C ILE A 543 13.36 -12.95 -42.38
N PHE A 544 14.26 -12.54 -43.28
CA PHE A 544 15.23 -11.41 -43.18
C PHE A 544 14.90 -10.22 -44.13
N ASP A 545 15.41 -9.02 -43.81
CA ASP A 545 15.39 -7.79 -44.64
C ASP A 545 16.76 -7.07 -44.55
N GLU A 546 17.38 -6.76 -45.70
CA GLU A 546 18.72 -6.17 -45.82
C GLU A 546 18.84 -4.70 -45.37
N LYS A 547 17.73 -4.00 -45.03
CA LYS A 547 17.81 -2.63 -44.50
C LYS A 547 17.32 -2.45 -43.07
N LYS A 548 16.56 -3.41 -42.48
CA LYS A 548 16.02 -3.28 -41.11
C LYS A 548 15.83 -4.60 -40.33
N GLY A 549 16.87 -5.43 -40.21
CA GLY A 549 17.05 -6.38 -39.08
C GLY A 549 16.10 -7.59 -39.00
N ALA A 550 16.63 -8.74 -38.60
CA ALA A 550 15.91 -10.01 -38.59
C ALA A 550 14.86 -10.12 -37.47
N ILE A 551 13.76 -10.84 -37.75
CA ILE A 551 12.76 -11.26 -36.75
C ILE A 551 12.83 -12.78 -36.59
N VAL A 552 13.26 -13.25 -35.41
CA VAL A 552 13.31 -14.67 -35.06
C VAL A 552 12.13 -15.03 -34.15
N VAL A 553 11.33 -16.04 -34.51
CA VAL A 553 10.21 -16.52 -33.69
C VAL A 553 10.36 -18.02 -33.40
N VAL A 554 10.93 -18.33 -32.23
CA VAL A 554 10.89 -19.68 -31.63
C VAL A 554 9.81 -19.68 -30.54
N SER A 555 9.07 -20.78 -30.41
CA SER A 555 8.06 -20.94 -29.38
C SER A 555 7.89 -22.43 -29.05
N PRO A 556 8.00 -22.87 -27.78
CA PRO A 556 7.73 -24.24 -27.40
C PRO A 556 6.26 -24.61 -27.60
N MET A 557 5.99 -25.91 -27.69
CA MET A 557 4.68 -26.47 -27.97
C MET A 557 4.05 -27.03 -26.70
N ALA A 558 2.87 -26.54 -26.31
CA ALA A 558 1.88 -27.31 -25.54
C ALA A 558 0.53 -26.58 -25.47
N GLU A 559 -0.13 -26.34 -26.60
CA GLU A 559 -1.59 -26.48 -26.74
C GLU A 559 -1.99 -26.39 -28.21
N LYS A 560 -2.58 -27.46 -28.72
CA LYS A 560 -2.83 -27.66 -30.16
C LYS A 560 -4.27 -27.27 -30.47
N GLN A 561 -4.52 -26.16 -31.18
CA GLN A 561 -5.68 -26.03 -32.09
C GLN A 561 -5.76 -24.77 -32.99
N ASN A 562 -5.04 -23.67 -32.76
CA ASN A 562 -5.23 -22.41 -33.52
C ASN A 562 -3.94 -21.65 -33.95
N PRO A 563 -4.00 -20.78 -34.98
CA PRO A 563 -2.84 -20.12 -35.59
C PRO A 563 -2.40 -18.80 -34.95
N ILE A 564 -1.12 -18.43 -35.11
CA ILE A 564 -0.57 -17.14 -34.69
C ILE A 564 -0.51 -16.17 -35.89
N VAL A 565 -1.26 -15.08 -35.79
CA VAL A 565 -1.27 -13.98 -36.79
C VAL A 565 -0.66 -12.73 -36.18
N ILE A 566 0.53 -12.35 -36.66
CA ILE A 566 1.31 -11.21 -36.16
C ILE A 566 1.02 -9.99 -37.05
N CYS A 567 0.46 -8.94 -36.46
CA CYS A 567 0.18 -7.69 -37.19
C CYS A 567 1.40 -6.77 -37.14
N SER A 568 2.09 -6.63 -38.27
CA SER A 568 3.24 -5.70 -38.41
C SER A 568 2.85 -4.50 -39.28
N PRO A 569 3.11 -3.25 -38.86
CA PRO A 569 2.85 -2.06 -39.67
C PRO A 569 3.80 -1.95 -40.87
N VAL A 570 4.85 -2.78 -40.95
CA VAL A 570 5.89 -2.75 -41.99
C VAL A 570 5.49 -3.57 -43.23
N VAL A 571 4.54 -4.50 -43.12
CA VAL A 571 4.11 -5.35 -44.25
C VAL A 571 3.02 -4.67 -45.09
N GLY A 572 3.28 -4.56 -46.40
CA GLY A 572 2.43 -3.86 -47.35
C GLY A 572 1.01 -4.44 -47.50
N ARG A 573 0.04 -3.56 -47.74
CA ARG A 573 -1.42 -3.82 -47.69
C ARG A 573 -1.93 -5.02 -48.50
N LYS A 574 -1.26 -5.41 -49.59
CA LYS A 574 -1.75 -6.43 -50.55
C LYS A 574 -1.04 -7.79 -50.49
N ASN A 575 0.17 -7.86 -49.92
CA ASN A 575 1.01 -9.06 -49.95
C ASN A 575 1.32 -9.51 -48.52
N PRO A 576 0.44 -10.31 -47.87
CA PRO A 576 0.76 -10.91 -46.58
C PRO A 576 1.86 -11.97 -46.76
N ILE A 577 2.74 -12.09 -45.76
CA ILE A 577 3.81 -13.07 -45.80
C ILE A 577 3.35 -14.29 -44.98
N VAL A 578 3.15 -15.41 -45.67
CA VAL A 578 2.77 -16.69 -45.08
C VAL A 578 4.01 -17.56 -45.01
N VAL A 579 4.13 -18.33 -43.94
CA VAL A 579 5.09 -19.42 -43.87
C VAL A 579 4.38 -20.75 -43.76
N THR A 580 4.99 -21.80 -44.31
CA THR A 580 4.83 -23.20 -43.88
C THR A 580 6.20 -23.88 -43.84
N ASN A 581 6.37 -24.93 -43.02
CA ASN A 581 7.54 -25.80 -42.95
C ASN A 581 7.18 -27.19 -43.50
N PRO A 582 7.92 -27.80 -44.45
CA PRO A 582 7.44 -28.99 -45.15
C PRO A 582 7.41 -30.31 -44.38
N SER A 583 7.78 -30.34 -43.09
CA SER A 583 7.77 -31.55 -42.25
C SER A 583 6.57 -31.56 -41.31
N ASP A 584 5.65 -32.50 -41.54
CA ASP A 584 4.29 -32.58 -40.96
C ASP A 584 4.18 -32.22 -39.46
N GLY A 585 3.53 -31.09 -39.15
CA GLY A 585 2.81 -30.92 -37.88
C GLY A 585 3.12 -29.67 -37.03
N SER A 586 3.66 -28.59 -37.60
CA SER A 586 4.03 -27.35 -36.87
C SER A 586 2.96 -26.22 -36.93
N ARG A 587 3.19 -25.02 -36.31
CA ARG A 587 2.12 -24.00 -36.04
C ARG A 587 2.47 -22.52 -36.33
N PRO A 588 1.60 -21.72 -36.98
CA PRO A 588 1.98 -20.80 -38.05
C PRO A 588 2.37 -19.40 -37.68
N ILE A 589 2.86 -18.70 -38.71
CA ILE A 589 3.11 -17.27 -38.68
C ILE A 589 2.68 -16.66 -40.02
N VAL A 590 1.49 -16.07 -40.02
CA VAL A 590 1.07 -15.15 -41.10
C VAL A 590 1.36 -13.74 -40.61
N ILE A 591 2.30 -13.08 -41.27
CA ILE A 591 2.67 -11.69 -40.98
C ILE A 591 1.95 -10.81 -41.98
N CYS A 592 1.05 -9.96 -41.50
CA CYS A 592 0.22 -9.11 -42.34
C CYS A 592 0.02 -7.73 -41.74
N SER A 593 -0.38 -6.76 -42.57
CA SER A 593 -0.76 -5.44 -42.07
C SER A 593 -1.92 -5.55 -41.05
N PRO A 594 -2.03 -4.64 -40.06
CA PRO A 594 -3.14 -4.65 -39.09
C PRO A 594 -4.54 -4.62 -39.73
N GLN A 595 -4.63 -4.12 -40.97
CA GLN A 595 -5.89 -3.91 -41.70
C GLN A 595 -6.32 -5.11 -42.55
N SER A 596 -5.42 -6.08 -42.82
CA SER A 596 -5.72 -7.26 -43.67
C SER A 596 -6.02 -8.55 -42.90
N ARG A 597 -6.09 -8.50 -41.57
CA ARG A 597 -6.24 -9.68 -40.67
C ARG A 597 -7.48 -10.56 -40.94
N ARG A 598 -8.52 -10.04 -41.61
CA ARG A 598 -9.79 -10.75 -41.86
C ARG A 598 -9.79 -11.70 -43.07
N SER A 599 -8.88 -11.55 -44.04
CA SER A 599 -8.87 -12.43 -45.22
C SER A 599 -8.12 -13.75 -45.01
N ALA A 600 -7.15 -13.78 -44.10
CA ALA A 600 -6.38 -15.00 -43.80
C ALA A 600 -7.19 -16.03 -43.00
N ALA A 601 -8.17 -15.58 -42.21
CA ALA A 601 -8.92 -16.43 -41.28
C ALA A 601 -10.01 -17.28 -41.95
N SER A 602 -10.42 -17.03 -43.19
CA SER A 602 -11.62 -17.67 -43.77
C SER A 602 -11.40 -19.01 -44.48
N LEU A 603 -10.19 -19.58 -44.46
CA LEU A 603 -9.78 -20.58 -45.44
C LEU A 603 -10.16 -22.06 -45.18
N TRP A 604 -10.68 -22.49 -44.00
CA TRP A 604 -10.83 -23.95 -43.77
C TRP A 604 -12.00 -24.51 -42.91
N ALA A 605 -13.02 -23.75 -42.48
CA ALA A 605 -13.94 -24.19 -41.40
C ALA A 605 -15.04 -25.24 -41.74
N THR A 606 -14.71 -26.54 -41.87
CA THR A 606 -15.74 -27.63 -41.93
C THR A 606 -15.20 -29.04 -41.61
N SER A 607 -15.43 -29.58 -40.40
CA SER A 607 -15.53 -31.05 -40.07
C SER A 607 -15.62 -31.33 -38.56
N LEU A 608 -16.83 -31.46 -37.99
CA LEU A 608 -17.08 -31.97 -36.61
C LEU A 608 -18.48 -32.62 -36.51
N GLN A 609 -18.59 -33.90 -36.13
CA GLN A 609 -19.86 -34.58 -35.86
C GLN A 609 -19.70 -35.84 -34.97
N LYS A 610 -20.79 -36.27 -34.29
CA LYS A 610 -20.94 -37.34 -33.24
C LYS A 610 -20.55 -36.83 -31.82
N VAL A 611 -21.24 -37.14 -30.71
CA VAL A 611 -22.02 -38.33 -30.24
C VAL A 611 -23.33 -37.94 -29.47
N ARG A 612 -24.22 -38.92 -29.14
CA ARG A 612 -25.54 -38.79 -28.46
C ARG A 612 -25.59 -39.29 -26.98
N ASN A 613 -26.70 -39.00 -26.28
CA ASN A 613 -27.05 -39.22 -24.85
C ASN A 613 -27.90 -40.52 -24.61
N PRO A 614 -28.12 -41.06 -23.36
CA PRO A 614 -29.40 -40.84 -22.62
C PRO A 614 -29.53 -41.06 -21.06
N VAL A 615 -30.40 -40.25 -20.40
CA VAL A 615 -31.43 -40.53 -19.32
C VAL A 615 -31.06 -40.97 -17.87
N GLY A 616 -31.72 -40.42 -16.80
CA GLY A 616 -31.58 -40.95 -15.41
C GLY A 616 -32.31 -40.43 -14.12
N SER A 617 -33.13 -39.36 -14.08
CA SER A 617 -34.06 -39.00 -12.93
C SER A 617 -33.43 -38.56 -11.55
N PRO A 618 -34.17 -38.21 -10.45
CA PRO A 618 -34.18 -36.81 -9.94
C PRO A 618 -33.93 -36.59 -8.42
N ILE A 619 -33.68 -35.33 -8.00
CA ILE A 619 -33.72 -34.90 -6.58
C ILE A 619 -34.77 -33.78 -6.36
N VAL A 620 -35.41 -33.84 -5.20
CA VAL A 620 -36.69 -33.22 -4.85
C VAL A 620 -36.61 -31.72 -4.56
N ARG A 621 -37.61 -30.95 -5.00
CA ARG A 621 -37.88 -29.58 -4.53
C ARG A 621 -38.52 -29.60 -3.13
N THR A 622 -37.83 -29.13 -2.11
CA THR A 622 -38.47 -28.64 -0.89
C THR A 622 -38.90 -27.19 -1.08
N LYS A 623 -40.18 -26.90 -0.83
CA LYS A 623 -40.69 -25.52 -0.74
C LYS A 623 -40.22 -24.94 0.60
N THR A 624 -39.50 -23.82 0.57
CA THR A 624 -39.44 -22.92 1.72
C THR A 624 -40.23 -21.67 1.37
N SER A 625 -41.25 -21.38 2.17
CA SER A 625 -42.18 -20.27 1.95
C SER A 625 -41.50 -18.91 2.13
N ILE A 626 -41.68 -18.02 1.16
CA ILE A 626 -41.30 -16.61 1.27
C ILE A 626 -42.33 -15.93 2.20
N ALA A 627 -41.88 -15.47 3.36
CA ALA A 627 -42.64 -14.51 4.17
C ALA A 627 -42.39 -13.11 3.61
N ILE A 628 -43.40 -12.54 2.93
CA ILE A 628 -43.37 -11.16 2.45
C ILE A 628 -43.84 -10.26 3.59
N CYS A 629 -42.96 -9.42 4.13
CA CYS A 629 -43.35 -8.27 4.95
C CYS A 629 -43.09 -6.99 4.16
N SER A 630 -44.14 -6.46 3.52
CA SER A 630 -44.12 -5.14 2.90
C SER A 630 -44.33 -4.04 3.94
N SER A 631 -43.87 -2.83 3.61
CA SER A 631 -43.91 -1.64 4.46
C SER A 631 -45.30 -1.23 4.94
N ALA A 632 -45.41 -0.89 6.22
CA ALA A 632 -46.41 0.03 6.76
C ALA A 632 -45.70 1.02 7.71
N ASN A 633 -46.10 2.29 7.65
CA ASN A 633 -45.64 3.32 8.59
C ASN A 633 -46.18 3.03 9.98
N GLU A 634 -45.37 3.25 11.02
CA GLU A 634 -45.87 3.97 12.21
C GLU A 634 -44.74 4.64 12.98
N LYS A 635 -45.08 5.77 13.62
CA LYS A 635 -44.16 6.51 14.49
C LYS A 635 -44.06 5.77 15.83
N ASN A 636 -42.86 5.63 16.39
CA ASN A 636 -42.62 5.78 17.83
C ASN A 636 -41.13 5.89 18.14
N ASP A 637 -40.82 6.62 19.19
CA ASP A 637 -39.45 6.80 19.69
C ASP A 637 -38.85 5.48 20.20
N ALA A 638 -37.62 5.18 19.78
CA ALA A 638 -36.81 4.14 20.37
C ALA A 638 -35.32 4.55 20.30
N SER A 639 -34.82 5.09 21.42
CA SER A 639 -33.40 5.39 21.61
C SER A 639 -32.57 4.10 21.71
N ALA A 640 -32.14 3.57 20.56
CA ALA A 640 -31.28 2.39 20.48
C ALA A 640 -29.78 2.76 20.62
N ALA A 641 -29.40 3.25 21.80
CA ALA A 641 -28.00 3.34 22.17
C ALA A 641 -27.43 1.93 22.42
N LYS A 642 -26.93 1.28 21.36
CA LYS A 642 -26.08 0.10 21.53
C LYS A 642 -24.71 0.55 22.05
N ALA A 643 -24.27 -0.05 23.15
CA ALA A 643 -22.93 0.16 23.67
C ALA A 643 -21.87 -0.17 22.61
N PRO A 644 -20.72 0.54 22.59
CA PRO A 644 -19.61 0.16 21.73
C PRO A 644 -19.18 -1.27 22.07
N ILE A 645 -18.86 -2.04 21.03
CA ILE A 645 -18.25 -3.36 21.18
C ILE A 645 -16.95 -3.18 21.95
N GLU A 646 -16.78 -3.91 23.06
CA GLU A 646 -15.52 -3.89 23.79
C GLU A 646 -14.37 -4.26 22.83
N PRO A 647 -13.35 -3.40 22.67
CA PRO A 647 -12.21 -3.75 21.84
C PRO A 647 -11.58 -5.00 22.44
N ARG A 648 -11.52 -6.09 21.68
CA ARG A 648 -10.73 -7.26 22.09
C ARG A 648 -9.30 -6.76 22.30
N PRO A 649 -8.77 -6.76 23.53
CA PRO A 649 -7.40 -6.34 23.74
C PRO A 649 -6.48 -7.29 22.97
N PHE A 650 -5.38 -6.76 22.43
CA PHE A 650 -4.34 -7.54 21.77
C PHE A 650 -3.98 -8.78 22.60
N LYS A 651 -4.42 -9.96 22.15
CA LYS A 651 -3.44 -11.05 22.06
C LYS A 651 -2.57 -10.72 20.87
N ARG A 652 -1.40 -10.13 21.14
CA ARG A 652 -0.27 -10.17 20.21
C ARG A 652 -0.18 -11.61 19.71
N VAL A 653 0.05 -11.77 18.41
CA VAL A 653 0.68 -13.01 17.94
C VAL A 653 2.04 -13.04 18.64
N ASP A 654 2.22 -13.97 19.58
CA ASP A 654 3.40 -14.06 20.44
C ASP A 654 4.63 -14.47 19.61
N SER A 655 5.22 -13.52 18.88
CA SER A 655 6.58 -13.62 18.32
C SER A 655 7.64 -13.41 19.42
N HIS A 656 7.47 -14.09 20.55
CA HIS A 656 8.43 -14.28 21.65
C HIS A 656 9.15 -13.04 22.24
N TRP A 657 8.69 -11.81 22.02
CA TRP A 657 9.34 -10.61 22.57
C TRP A 657 8.34 -9.62 23.20
N VAL A 658 8.54 -9.36 24.50
CA VAL A 658 7.70 -8.54 25.41
C VAL A 658 6.37 -9.21 25.75
N ARG A 659 6.30 -9.82 26.94
CA ARG A 659 5.19 -10.66 27.42
C ARG A 659 3.89 -9.86 27.62
N PRO A 660 2.71 -10.50 27.53
CA PRO A 660 1.44 -9.90 27.96
C PRO A 660 1.47 -9.58 29.47
N GLY A 661 1.76 -8.32 29.80
CA GLY A 661 2.03 -7.85 31.17
C GLY A 661 3.13 -6.78 31.24
N GLU A 662 3.98 -6.68 30.21
CA GLU A 662 5.06 -5.68 30.11
C GLU A 662 4.63 -4.35 29.43
N GLN A 663 3.32 -4.13 29.25
CA GLN A 663 2.79 -2.86 28.75
C GLN A 663 2.97 -1.75 29.82
N MET A 664 3.29 -0.53 29.40
CA MET A 664 3.56 0.61 30.29
C MET A 664 2.44 0.83 31.32
N GLN A 665 2.73 0.55 32.61
CA GLN A 665 1.87 0.99 33.71
C GLN A 665 2.14 2.47 34.03
N SER A 666 1.09 3.29 34.09
CA SER A 666 1.12 4.76 34.16
C SER A 666 1.99 5.42 35.23
N SER A 667 2.13 4.77 36.39
CA SER A 667 2.41 5.49 37.65
C SER A 667 3.73 6.27 37.68
N ARG A 668 4.71 5.93 36.82
CA ARG A 668 6.07 6.49 36.85
C ARG A 668 6.53 7.24 35.60
N LEU A 669 5.70 7.37 34.56
CA LEU A 669 5.99 8.33 33.49
C LEU A 669 5.98 9.78 34.04
N ARG A 670 5.14 10.02 35.07
CA ARG A 670 5.06 11.30 35.77
C ARG A 670 6.40 11.73 36.38
N SER A 671 7.07 10.85 37.16
CA SER A 671 8.31 11.23 37.86
C SER A 671 9.48 11.51 36.90
N PHE A 672 9.57 10.78 35.79
CA PHE A 672 10.64 10.96 34.79
C PHE A 672 10.45 12.22 33.94
N ILE A 673 9.20 12.62 33.71
CA ILE A 673 8.87 13.84 32.97
C ILE A 673 9.00 15.09 33.87
N THR A 674 8.59 15.01 35.15
CA THR A 674 8.67 16.15 36.07
C THR A 674 10.09 16.61 36.39
N SER A 675 11.10 15.74 36.30
CA SER A 675 12.48 16.06 36.71
C SER A 675 13.26 16.91 35.69
N ASN A 676 12.83 17.01 34.43
CA ASN A 676 13.55 17.73 33.36
C ASN A 676 12.75 18.90 32.75
N LEU A 677 11.64 19.29 33.38
CA LEU A 677 10.67 20.25 32.82
C LEU A 677 11.04 21.75 33.00
N SER A 678 12.14 22.07 33.69
CA SER A 678 12.51 23.45 34.03
C SER A 678 13.09 24.29 32.88
N GLN A 679 13.43 23.68 31.73
CA GLN A 679 14.04 24.38 30.58
C GLN A 679 13.11 24.50 29.35
N LEU A 680 11.86 24.05 29.42
CA LEU A 680 10.88 24.07 28.31
C LEU A 680 10.28 25.48 28.00
N ARG A 681 11.06 26.55 28.12
CA ARG A 681 10.60 27.95 27.96
C ARG A 681 11.31 28.80 26.89
N SER A 682 12.32 28.29 26.20
CA SER A 682 13.10 29.09 25.24
C SER A 682 13.30 28.40 23.88
N GLN A 683 12.27 28.43 23.03
CA GLN A 683 12.38 28.44 21.57
C GLN A 683 11.01 28.78 20.94
N ALA A 684 10.77 30.08 20.78
CA ALA A 684 9.60 30.64 20.10
C ALA A 684 9.96 31.98 19.47
N VAL A 685 10.67 31.93 18.35
CA VAL A 685 10.83 33.01 17.35
C VAL A 685 10.64 32.36 15.98
#